data_AF-A0A853R5Z7-F1
#
_entry.id   AF-A0A853R5Z7-F1
#
_cell.length_a   1.000
_cell.length_b   1.000
_cell.length_c   1.000
_cell.angle_alpha   90.00
_cell.angle_beta   90.00
_cell.angle_gamma   90.00
#
_symmetry.space_group_name_H-M   'P 1'
#
loop_
_entity.id
_entity.type
_entity.pdbx_description
1 polymer ?
#
loop_
_entity_poly.entity_id
_entity_poly.type
_entity_poly.pdbx_seq_one_letter_code
_entity_poly.pdbx_strand_id
1 'polypeptide(L)'
;MTTQKKPTGTQKNSVKKPSRRPAKKPSAPRKAWWKIVWGIGWKLSLALAAVLLFVGIYLNSVVKQRFEGQLFDLPTVVYARILNLAPGDDIPLQELRNELDVLNYRKVNQPRYAGEYSSSSSKIEIIRRPFEFADGPEPDRHVMLHFNDSGLVRIQSLEQKGDLGYLRIEPKMLGMLEKGNDEQRLFLRRDQFPEVMVDALLATEDRYFYQHDGISPFAIARALVANIKAGRTVQGGSTLTQQLAKNIFLSSDRTLWRKVREAYMALIIDYRYSKDRILEAYLNEVYLGQSGGEAIHGFGLASRLYFGQPLQELRIDQLALLVGMVKGPSYYNPARYPERAKERRDLVLKLMMQQDILTAKQFEQAASRPLDVQKHPHIASRQPAYFQQLKIELKEKVGEIFKADTGLRVFTSLDPVSQAKLELAIDRQIPVLSKTAGKNLEAAAIAVDRTSGEIRAMVGGKQTGYDGFNRALNASRPIGSLVKPAVYLTALAQPDKYNLATTLIDKPITLKGNKGEVWSPRNFDRQFRGEVPLYLALAKSLNVPTVQLGMQLGIEQVSDTLVRLGVNKEEIRPVPSMFLGAFSLTPYQVAQMYQTLTNSGKKAPLSALRSVLDLEGNVLYQSIPKVSQAVEQQAAWLTTYAMKRGVLEGTGRYLNNQFAWAALAGKTGTTNDSRDSWFVGVDGREVTTVWLGRDDNQPIKLTGSSGALRVYAEYLQHRIPEKLLLPWPQGITTIGFKTSAEGELVQDCHNEFKLPMWDKNGALKQSCDKQPGQWLKNLFQW
;
A
#
# COMPACT_ATOMS: atom_id res chain seq x y z
N MET A 1 80.81 40.32 21.72
CA MET A 1 80.48 41.24 22.82
C MET A 1 80.13 40.37 24.03
N THR A 2 81.16 40.07 24.83
CA THR A 2 81.45 40.64 26.18
C THR A 2 80.91 39.70 27.27
N THR A 3 81.77 38.81 27.81
CA THR A 3 82.48 38.90 29.13
C THR A 3 81.68 38.20 30.23
N GLN A 4 82.18 37.41 31.20
CA GLN A 4 83.47 37.30 31.91
C GLN A 4 83.47 35.93 32.67
N LYS A 5 84.49 35.07 32.55
CA LYS A 5 85.56 34.71 33.53
C LYS A 5 85.13 34.67 35.03
N LYS A 6 85.11 33.49 35.69
CA LYS A 6 86.21 32.78 36.45
C LYS A 6 86.78 33.58 37.64
N PRO A 7 87.10 32.91 38.77
CA PRO A 7 88.53 32.56 39.02
C PRO A 7 88.72 31.20 39.79
N THR A 8 89.66 30.34 39.35
CA THR A 8 90.94 29.94 40.03
C THR A 8 90.78 29.41 41.47
N GLY A 9 91.32 28.28 41.92
CA GLY A 9 92.42 27.45 41.45
C GLY A 9 93.33 27.11 42.64
N THR A 10 93.66 25.82 42.84
CA THR A 10 94.94 25.27 43.40
C THR A 10 95.29 25.62 44.87
N GLN A 11 95.95 24.83 45.72
CA GLN A 11 96.99 23.79 45.57
C GLN A 11 97.32 23.18 46.96
N LYS A 12 97.85 21.93 46.97
CA LYS A 12 98.89 21.36 47.90
C LYS A 12 98.57 21.23 49.40
N ASN A 13 99.09 20.30 50.20
CA ASN A 13 100.15 19.31 50.08
C ASN A 13 99.98 18.21 51.17
N SER A 14 100.69 17.10 50.97
CA SER A 14 100.85 15.85 51.74
C SER A 14 101.31 15.96 53.21
N VAL A 15 101.02 14.93 54.05
CA VAL A 15 102.00 13.96 54.66
C VAL A 15 101.35 12.94 55.65
N LYS A 16 101.63 11.64 55.39
CA LYS A 16 101.79 10.37 56.20
C LYS A 16 100.90 9.93 57.41
N LYS A 17 100.18 8.79 57.18
CA LYS A 17 100.05 7.44 57.87
C LYS A 17 100.02 7.30 59.42
N PRO A 18 99.34 6.29 60.05
CA PRO A 18 99.12 4.91 59.53
C PRO A 18 97.76 4.18 59.83
N SER A 19 97.54 3.09 59.05
CA SER A 19 96.80 1.83 59.35
C SER A 19 95.40 1.85 60.01
N ARG A 20 94.35 1.56 59.21
CA ARG A 20 93.23 0.67 59.58
C ARG A 20 92.62 0.01 58.32
N ARG A 21 92.13 -1.22 58.50
CA ARG A 21 91.65 -2.22 57.50
C ARG A 21 90.63 -1.69 56.48
N PRO A 22 90.49 -2.35 55.30
CA PRO A 22 89.76 -1.80 54.16
C PRO A 22 88.25 -2.06 54.26
N ALA A 23 87.45 -0.99 54.24
CA ALA A 23 86.03 -1.09 53.94
C ALA A 23 85.82 -0.92 52.43
N LYS A 24 85.50 -2.03 51.74
CA LYS A 24 85.07 -2.02 50.35
C LYS A 24 83.74 -1.28 50.23
N LYS A 25 83.70 -0.24 49.39
CA LYS A 25 82.48 0.39 48.90
C LYS A 25 81.63 -0.65 48.14
N PRO A 26 80.34 -0.83 48.46
CA PRO A 26 79.47 -1.66 47.64
C PRO A 26 79.18 -0.94 46.33
N SER A 27 79.49 -1.61 45.21
CA SER A 27 79.00 -1.26 43.89
C SER A 27 77.46 -1.29 43.89
N ALA A 28 76.83 -0.18 43.54
CA ALA A 28 75.38 -0.12 43.37
C ALA A 28 74.90 -1.17 42.34
N PRO A 29 73.90 -2.01 42.64
CA PRO A 29 73.48 -3.08 41.75
C PRO A 29 72.54 -2.52 40.70
N ARG A 30 73.07 -2.08 39.54
CA ARG A 30 72.26 -1.77 38.34
C ARG A 30 71.37 -2.94 37.88
N LYS A 31 71.59 -4.18 38.37
CA LYS A 31 70.78 -5.38 38.07
C LYS A 31 69.50 -5.53 38.93
N ALA A 32 69.36 -4.86 40.08
CA ALA A 32 68.18 -4.99 40.94
C ALA A 32 66.99 -4.13 40.47
N TRP A 33 67.27 -2.93 39.94
CA TRP A 33 66.26 -2.04 39.39
C TRP A 33 65.56 -2.63 38.16
N TRP A 34 66.30 -3.32 37.27
CA TRP A 34 65.72 -4.01 36.11
C TRP A 34 64.79 -5.16 36.49
N LYS A 35 65.09 -5.93 37.56
CA LYS A 35 64.18 -6.99 38.07
C LYS A 35 62.90 -6.42 38.67
N ILE A 36 62.97 -5.25 39.32
CA ILE A 36 61.81 -4.56 39.88
C ILE A 36 60.96 -3.95 38.76
N VAL A 37 61.57 -3.27 37.79
CA VAL A 37 60.87 -2.72 36.61
C VAL A 37 60.24 -3.84 35.78
N TRP A 38 60.93 -4.97 35.59
CA TRP A 38 60.38 -6.13 34.88
C TRP A 38 59.27 -6.84 35.67
N GLY A 39 59.40 -6.95 37.00
CA GLY A 39 58.35 -7.49 37.87
C GLY A 39 57.11 -6.60 37.96
N ILE A 40 57.27 -5.28 37.99
CA ILE A 40 56.17 -4.31 37.90
C ILE A 40 55.54 -4.37 36.51
N GLY A 41 56.34 -4.40 35.44
CA GLY A 41 55.88 -4.53 34.06
C GLY A 41 55.08 -5.81 33.82
N TRP A 42 55.53 -6.94 34.37
CA TRP A 42 54.83 -8.22 34.29
C TRP A 42 53.49 -8.19 35.05
N LYS A 43 53.46 -7.65 36.27
CA LYS A 43 52.22 -7.48 37.05
C LYS A 43 51.24 -6.53 36.36
N LEU A 44 51.72 -5.43 35.79
CA LEU A 44 50.91 -4.50 35.00
C LEU A 44 50.38 -5.15 33.72
N SER A 45 51.19 -5.99 33.05
CA SER A 45 50.75 -6.74 31.87
C SER A 45 49.67 -7.77 32.21
N LEU A 46 49.81 -8.50 33.32
CA LEU A 46 48.77 -9.41 33.82
C LEU A 46 47.49 -8.68 34.22
N ALA A 47 47.61 -7.54 34.91
CA ALA A 47 46.46 -6.71 35.26
C ALA A 47 45.76 -6.18 33.99
N LEU A 48 46.52 -5.72 32.99
CA LEU A 48 45.98 -5.28 31.70
C LEU A 48 45.30 -6.44 30.95
N ALA A 49 45.90 -7.62 30.94
CA ALA A 49 45.32 -8.81 30.33
C ALA A 49 44.00 -9.21 31.02
N ALA A 50 43.95 -9.16 32.36
CA ALA A 50 42.74 -9.41 33.11
C ALA A 50 41.64 -8.38 32.81
N VAL A 51 42.00 -7.09 32.71
CA VAL A 51 41.07 -6.02 32.30
C VAL A 51 40.56 -6.25 30.87
N LEU A 52 41.44 -6.56 29.92
CA LEU A 52 41.05 -6.85 28.53
C LEU A 52 40.18 -8.09 28.42
N LEU A 53 40.40 -9.10 29.26
CA LEU A 53 39.56 -10.29 29.33
C LEU A 53 38.17 -9.96 29.90
N PHE A 54 38.10 -9.18 30.98
CA PHE A 54 36.83 -8.72 31.55
C PHE A 54 36.04 -7.86 30.56
N VAL A 55 36.72 -6.91 29.90
CA VAL A 55 36.13 -6.10 28.82
C VAL A 55 35.69 -7.01 27.67
N GLY A 56 36.48 -8.00 27.30
CA GLY A 56 36.13 -8.99 26.28
C GLY A 56 34.85 -9.74 26.61
N ILE A 57 34.70 -10.25 27.84
CA ILE A 57 33.49 -10.92 28.32
C ILE A 57 32.28 -9.98 28.26
N TYR A 58 32.45 -8.73 28.71
CA TYR A 58 31.39 -7.72 28.64
C TYR A 58 30.97 -7.43 27.19
N LEU A 59 31.92 -7.11 26.32
CA LEU A 59 31.67 -6.84 24.89
C LEU A 59 31.05 -8.04 24.21
N ASN A 60 31.50 -9.24 24.54
CA ASN A 60 30.95 -10.50 24.06
C ASN A 60 29.49 -10.67 24.48
N SER A 61 29.14 -10.33 25.72
CA SER A 61 27.75 -10.34 26.18
C SER A 61 26.89 -9.34 25.40
N VAL A 62 27.40 -8.12 25.16
CA VAL A 62 26.72 -7.08 24.37
C VAL A 62 26.50 -7.53 22.92
N VAL A 63 27.53 -8.08 22.28
CA VAL A 63 27.44 -8.61 20.91
C VAL A 63 26.42 -9.75 20.85
N LYS A 64 26.49 -10.70 21.79
CA LYS A 64 25.57 -11.84 21.88
C LYS A 64 24.11 -11.38 22.02
N GLN A 65 23.85 -10.49 22.97
CA GLN A 65 22.50 -9.97 23.22
C GLN A 65 21.89 -9.29 22.00
N ARG A 66 22.70 -8.60 21.19
CA ARG A 66 22.23 -7.90 20.00
C ARG A 66 22.04 -8.84 18.79
N PHE A 67 22.96 -9.76 18.54
CA PHE A 67 22.91 -10.64 17.35
C PHE A 67 22.00 -11.86 17.52
N GLU A 68 21.84 -12.38 18.75
CA GLU A 68 20.90 -13.48 19.05
C GLU A 68 19.50 -12.96 19.42
N GLY A 69 19.39 -11.67 19.75
CA GLY A 69 18.12 -10.98 19.95
C GLY A 69 17.67 -10.22 18.69
N GLN A 70 17.00 -9.10 18.90
CA GLN A 70 16.56 -8.20 17.83
C GLN A 70 17.72 -7.32 17.37
N LEU A 71 18.40 -7.76 16.29
CA LEU A 71 19.54 -7.03 15.72
C LEU A 71 19.13 -5.64 15.21
N PHE A 72 17.94 -5.57 14.62
CA PHE A 72 17.34 -4.37 14.05
C PHE A 72 15.88 -4.23 14.48
N ASP A 73 15.43 -3.00 14.66
CA ASP A 73 14.00 -2.71 14.65
C ASP A 73 13.54 -2.71 13.20
N LEU A 74 12.78 -3.75 12.85
CA LEU A 74 12.34 -3.98 11.47
C LEU A 74 10.91 -3.46 11.32
N PRO A 75 10.69 -2.46 10.43
CA PRO A 75 9.36 -1.94 10.23
C PRO A 75 8.45 -2.99 9.60
N THR A 76 7.16 -2.88 9.87
CA THR A 76 6.18 -3.74 9.22
C THR A 76 5.99 -3.33 7.77
N VAL A 77 6.25 -4.24 6.82
CA VAL A 77 6.11 -3.98 5.39
C VAL A 77 4.69 -4.30 4.94
N VAL A 78 4.07 -3.35 4.23
CA VAL A 78 2.68 -3.47 3.74
C VAL A 78 2.68 -3.70 2.23
N TYR A 79 1.98 -4.74 1.81
CA TYR A 79 1.79 -5.15 0.42
C TYR A 79 0.32 -5.00 0.00
N ALA A 80 0.10 -4.72 -1.29
CA ALA A 80 -1.21 -4.72 -1.93
C ALA A 80 -1.77 -6.14 -2.07
N ARG A 81 -2.90 -6.28 -2.77
CA ARG A 81 -3.44 -7.60 -3.12
C ARG A 81 -2.48 -8.38 -4.03
N ILE A 82 -2.49 -9.70 -3.88
CA ILE A 82 -1.86 -10.62 -4.83
C ILE A 82 -2.84 -10.82 -5.99
N LEU A 83 -2.40 -10.58 -7.23
CA LEU A 83 -3.18 -10.90 -8.42
C LEU A 83 -2.91 -12.35 -8.81
N ASN A 84 -3.94 -13.19 -8.71
CA ASN A 84 -3.91 -14.55 -9.22
C ASN A 84 -4.56 -14.55 -10.61
N LEU A 85 -3.87 -15.15 -11.58
CA LEU A 85 -4.33 -15.30 -12.95
C LEU A 85 -4.53 -16.77 -13.25
N ALA A 86 -5.63 -17.13 -13.88
CA ALA A 86 -5.94 -18.47 -14.36
C ALA A 86 -6.52 -18.41 -15.79
N PRO A 87 -6.31 -19.46 -16.61
CA PRO A 87 -7.03 -19.60 -17.86
C PRO A 87 -8.55 -19.56 -17.64
N GLY A 88 -9.25 -18.69 -18.37
CA GLY A 88 -10.69 -18.44 -18.24
C GLY A 88 -11.04 -17.16 -17.48
N ASP A 89 -10.07 -16.47 -16.87
CA ASP A 89 -10.32 -15.19 -16.20
C ASP A 89 -10.74 -14.10 -17.21
N ASP A 90 -11.80 -13.37 -16.87
CA ASP A 90 -12.32 -12.20 -17.62
C ASP A 90 -11.45 -10.95 -17.37
N ILE A 91 -10.14 -11.09 -17.57
CA ILE A 91 -9.17 -10.00 -17.48
C ILE A 91 -8.70 -9.60 -18.89
N PRO A 92 -9.08 -8.42 -19.39
CA PRO A 92 -8.61 -7.93 -20.67
C PRO A 92 -7.09 -7.70 -20.66
N LEU A 93 -6.46 -7.86 -21.83
CA LEU A 93 -5.02 -7.62 -22.00
C LEU A 93 -4.61 -6.22 -21.53
N GLN A 94 -5.43 -5.21 -21.81
CA GLN A 94 -5.16 -3.83 -21.39
C GLN A 94 -5.23 -3.65 -19.86
N GLU A 95 -6.09 -4.43 -19.18
CA GLU A 95 -6.16 -4.41 -17.72
C GLU A 95 -4.89 -5.01 -17.11
N LEU A 96 -4.41 -6.15 -17.63
CA LEU A 96 -3.15 -6.71 -17.16
C LEU A 96 -1.96 -5.77 -17.45
N ARG A 97 -1.94 -5.06 -18.58
CA ARG A 97 -0.93 -4.02 -18.82
C ARG A 97 -0.95 -2.94 -17.74
N ASN A 98 -2.14 -2.47 -17.36
CA ASN A 98 -2.27 -1.46 -16.30
C ASN A 98 -1.75 -1.98 -14.95
N GLU A 99 -1.96 -3.26 -14.63
CA GLU A 99 -1.37 -3.90 -13.45
C GLU A 99 0.15 -3.86 -13.51
N LEU A 100 0.74 -4.36 -14.60
CA LEU A 100 2.19 -4.38 -14.79
C LEU A 100 2.80 -2.98 -14.70
N ASP A 101 2.15 -1.97 -15.27
CA ASP A 101 2.58 -0.57 -15.21
C ASP A 101 2.59 -0.04 -13.76
N VAL A 102 1.56 -0.35 -12.95
CA VAL A 102 1.50 0.09 -11.53
C VAL A 102 2.54 -0.64 -10.66
N LEU A 103 2.95 -1.84 -11.06
CA LEU A 103 4.05 -2.62 -10.47
C LEU A 103 5.44 -2.25 -11.03
N ASN A 104 5.54 -1.20 -11.85
CA ASN A 104 6.78 -0.75 -12.49
C ASN A 104 7.49 -1.86 -13.31
N TYR A 105 6.73 -2.75 -13.96
CA TYR A 105 7.31 -3.64 -14.96
C TYR A 105 7.77 -2.83 -16.18
N ARG A 106 8.93 -3.16 -16.73
CA ARG A 106 9.52 -2.46 -17.88
C ARG A 106 9.06 -3.12 -19.17
N LYS A 107 8.41 -2.35 -20.03
CA LYS A 107 8.07 -2.80 -21.38
C LYS A 107 9.32 -2.80 -22.28
N VAL A 108 9.68 -3.96 -22.81
CA VAL A 108 10.83 -4.18 -23.71
C VAL A 108 10.43 -5.02 -24.92
N ASN A 109 11.30 -5.07 -25.93
CA ASN A 109 11.04 -5.89 -27.12
C ASN A 109 11.28 -7.39 -26.86
N GLN A 110 12.26 -7.73 -26.03
CA GLN A 110 12.62 -9.10 -25.68
C GLN A 110 12.93 -9.14 -24.17
N PRO A 111 12.02 -9.67 -23.34
CA PRO A 111 12.24 -9.81 -21.90
C PRO A 111 13.43 -10.72 -21.64
N ARG A 112 14.38 -10.27 -20.82
CA ARG A 112 15.55 -11.07 -20.42
C ARG A 112 15.78 -11.09 -18.92
N TYR A 113 15.21 -10.13 -18.20
CA TYR A 113 15.37 -9.98 -16.76
C TYR A 113 14.02 -9.93 -16.06
N ALA A 114 14.00 -10.31 -14.79
CA ALA A 114 12.83 -10.15 -13.93
C ALA A 114 12.31 -8.71 -13.94
N GLY A 115 10.99 -8.55 -13.87
CA GLY A 115 10.36 -7.23 -13.93
C GLY A 115 10.28 -6.66 -15.35
N GLU A 116 10.53 -7.46 -16.39
CA GLU A 116 10.36 -7.06 -17.80
C GLU A 116 9.19 -7.77 -18.46
N TYR A 117 8.54 -7.09 -19.41
CA TYR A 117 7.50 -7.67 -20.23
C TYR A 117 7.55 -7.16 -21.67
N SER A 118 7.06 -7.95 -22.61
CA SER A 118 6.73 -7.52 -23.96
C SER A 118 5.24 -7.79 -24.20
N SER A 119 4.65 -7.07 -25.16
CA SER A 119 3.22 -7.25 -25.41
C SER A 119 2.87 -6.98 -26.87
N SER A 120 2.04 -7.85 -27.43
CA SER A 120 1.42 -7.75 -28.76
C SER A 120 -0.08 -7.48 -28.63
N SER A 121 -0.86 -7.64 -29.70
CA SER A 121 -2.32 -7.48 -29.68
C SER A 121 -3.03 -8.60 -28.92
N SER A 122 -2.45 -9.79 -28.82
CA SER A 122 -3.09 -10.97 -28.20
C SER A 122 -2.20 -11.71 -27.20
N LYS A 123 -0.98 -11.24 -26.95
CA LYS A 123 -0.04 -11.91 -26.03
C LYS A 123 0.73 -10.93 -25.16
N ILE A 124 1.07 -11.38 -23.95
CA ILE A 124 2.04 -10.74 -23.07
C ILE A 124 3.11 -11.78 -22.70
N GLU A 125 4.36 -11.49 -23.02
CA GLU A 125 5.50 -12.23 -22.49
C GLU A 125 6.01 -11.50 -21.25
N ILE A 126 6.22 -12.19 -20.15
CA ILE A 126 6.64 -11.58 -18.89
C ILE A 126 7.61 -12.48 -18.15
N ILE A 127 8.61 -11.87 -17.51
CA ILE A 127 9.44 -12.53 -16.51
C ILE A 127 9.00 -12.00 -15.15
N ARG A 128 8.11 -12.75 -14.50
CA ARG A 128 7.53 -12.43 -13.19
C ARG A 128 8.64 -12.47 -12.14
N ARG A 129 8.69 -11.49 -11.23
CA ARG A 129 9.73 -11.36 -10.20
C ARG A 129 9.75 -12.53 -9.20
N PRO A 130 10.90 -12.86 -8.60
CA PRO A 130 10.90 -13.75 -7.45
C PRO A 130 10.20 -13.08 -6.27
N PHE A 131 9.43 -13.84 -5.49
CA PHE A 131 8.74 -13.32 -4.32
C PHE A 131 8.49 -14.41 -3.28
N GLU A 132 8.60 -14.04 -2.00
CA GLU A 132 8.26 -14.93 -0.89
C GLU A 132 6.75 -14.85 -0.59
N PHE A 133 5.95 -15.80 -1.07
CA PHE A 133 4.53 -15.87 -0.74
C PHE A 133 4.31 -16.51 0.65
N ALA A 134 3.07 -16.48 1.13
CA ALA A 134 2.72 -17.03 2.44
C ALA A 134 2.98 -18.54 2.57
N ASP A 135 2.90 -19.25 1.46
CA ASP A 135 3.12 -20.70 1.32
C ASP A 135 4.55 -21.06 0.90
N GLY A 136 5.42 -20.06 0.69
CA GLY A 136 6.84 -20.26 0.40
C GLY A 136 7.42 -19.34 -0.67
N PRO A 137 8.75 -19.37 -0.86
CA PRO A 137 9.43 -18.63 -1.92
C PRO A 137 9.07 -19.20 -3.29
N GLU A 138 8.73 -18.31 -4.22
CA GLU A 138 8.71 -18.64 -5.64
C GLU A 138 9.83 -17.88 -6.38
N PRO A 139 10.59 -18.56 -7.26
CA PRO A 139 11.57 -17.91 -8.11
C PRO A 139 10.89 -17.05 -9.18
N ASP A 140 11.69 -16.37 -10.00
CA ASP A 140 11.18 -15.76 -11.21
C ASP A 140 10.55 -16.80 -12.14
N ARG A 141 9.62 -16.32 -12.99
CA ARG A 141 8.89 -17.18 -13.94
C ARG A 141 8.82 -16.50 -15.29
N HIS A 142 9.41 -17.11 -16.31
CA HIS A 142 9.29 -16.69 -17.70
C HIS A 142 8.08 -17.34 -18.36
N VAL A 143 7.05 -16.54 -18.64
CA VAL A 143 5.74 -17.01 -19.11
C VAL A 143 5.20 -16.19 -20.26
N MET A 144 4.40 -16.86 -21.10
CA MET A 144 3.63 -16.28 -22.20
C MET A 144 2.14 -16.39 -21.87
N LEU A 145 1.47 -15.25 -21.80
CA LEU A 145 0.04 -15.11 -21.54
C LEU A 145 -0.67 -14.87 -22.88
N HIS A 146 -1.68 -15.68 -23.19
CA HIS A 146 -2.46 -15.57 -24.43
C HIS A 146 -3.87 -15.07 -24.12
N PHE A 147 -4.33 -14.09 -24.91
CA PHE A 147 -5.61 -13.41 -24.73
C PHE A 147 -6.48 -13.53 -25.98
N ASN A 148 -7.79 -13.49 -25.77
CA ASN A 148 -8.80 -13.27 -26.80
C ASN A 148 -9.82 -12.21 -26.33
N ASP A 149 -10.94 -12.07 -27.03
CA ASP A 149 -11.99 -11.10 -26.68
C ASP A 149 -12.68 -11.40 -25.33
N SER A 150 -12.56 -12.61 -24.80
CA SER A 150 -13.13 -13.03 -23.51
C SER A 150 -12.14 -12.96 -22.33
N GLY A 151 -10.89 -12.53 -22.56
CA GLY A 151 -9.88 -12.42 -21.51
C GLY A 151 -8.70 -13.39 -21.67
N LEU A 152 -8.17 -13.88 -20.55
CA LEU A 152 -6.97 -14.73 -20.50
C LEU A 152 -7.34 -16.18 -20.81
N VAL A 153 -6.81 -16.75 -21.90
CA VAL A 153 -7.18 -18.11 -22.33
C VAL A 153 -6.12 -19.17 -22.03
N ARG A 154 -4.85 -18.77 -21.89
CA ARG A 154 -3.75 -19.72 -21.69
C ARG A 154 -2.55 -19.04 -21.04
N ILE A 155 -1.92 -19.76 -20.12
CA ILE A 155 -0.66 -19.39 -19.49
C ILE A 155 0.35 -20.46 -19.86
N GLN A 156 1.43 -20.09 -20.56
CA GLN A 156 2.45 -21.03 -21.02
C GLN A 156 3.78 -20.72 -20.33
N SER A 157 4.41 -21.73 -19.72
CA SER A 157 5.79 -21.64 -19.22
C SER A 157 6.77 -21.73 -20.39
N LEU A 158 7.69 -20.77 -20.46
CA LEU A 158 8.78 -20.77 -21.44
C LEU A 158 10.01 -21.53 -20.95
N GLU A 159 10.10 -21.80 -19.63
CA GLU A 159 11.16 -22.60 -19.00
C GLU A 159 10.92 -24.10 -19.12
N GLN A 160 9.73 -24.57 -18.70
CA GLN A 160 9.41 -26.00 -18.57
C GLN A 160 8.68 -26.57 -19.79
N LYS A 161 8.47 -25.77 -20.85
CA LYS A 161 7.73 -26.13 -22.07
C LYS A 161 6.41 -26.84 -21.76
N GLY A 162 5.47 -26.11 -21.15
CA GLY A 162 4.14 -26.60 -20.79
C GLY A 162 3.19 -25.49 -20.40
N ASP A 163 1.92 -25.83 -20.16
CA ASP A 163 0.91 -24.88 -19.71
C ASP A 163 0.79 -24.86 -18.19
N LEU A 164 0.54 -23.67 -17.64
CA LEU A 164 0.33 -23.45 -16.22
C LEU A 164 -1.17 -23.29 -15.95
N GLY A 165 -1.66 -23.91 -14.87
CA GLY A 165 -3.04 -23.74 -14.42
C GLY A 165 -3.30 -22.39 -13.76
N TYR A 166 -2.26 -21.75 -13.22
CA TYR A 166 -2.35 -20.41 -12.64
C TYR A 166 -0.98 -19.71 -12.65
N LEU A 167 -1.00 -18.39 -12.46
CA LEU A 167 0.17 -17.55 -12.24
C LEU A 167 -0.14 -16.52 -11.16
N ARG A 168 0.76 -16.36 -10.19
CA ARG A 168 0.67 -15.31 -9.18
C ARG A 168 1.58 -14.15 -9.56
N ILE A 169 1.03 -12.95 -9.66
CA ILE A 169 1.82 -11.72 -9.78
C ILE A 169 2.17 -11.26 -8.36
N GLU A 170 3.44 -10.92 -8.13
CA GLU A 170 3.92 -10.44 -6.84
C GLU A 170 3.18 -9.15 -6.45
N PRO A 171 2.81 -8.94 -5.17
CA PRO A 171 2.07 -7.77 -4.78
C PRO A 171 2.96 -6.53 -4.70
N LYS A 172 2.39 -5.38 -5.03
CA LYS A 172 3.07 -4.08 -4.90
C LYS A 172 3.35 -3.76 -3.43
N MET A 173 4.58 -3.36 -3.10
CA MET A 173 4.90 -2.77 -1.80
C MET A 173 4.26 -1.38 -1.72
N LEU A 174 3.34 -1.20 -0.76
CA LEU A 174 2.64 0.07 -0.54
C LEU A 174 3.39 1.02 0.38
N GLY A 175 4.23 0.46 1.26
CA GLY A 175 5.02 1.23 2.21
C GLY A 175 5.31 0.42 3.46
N MET A 176 5.63 1.12 4.53
CA MET A 176 5.96 0.55 5.83
C MET A 176 5.10 1.21 6.91
N LEU A 177 4.74 0.45 7.94
CA LEU A 177 4.13 0.99 9.15
C LEU A 177 5.23 1.24 10.17
N GLU A 178 5.36 2.51 10.56
CA GLU A 178 6.41 3.00 11.44
C GLU A 178 6.04 2.83 12.91
N LYS A 179 7.08 2.67 13.73
CA LYS A 179 7.05 2.93 15.17
C LYS A 179 8.09 4.02 15.46
N GLY A 180 7.75 5.28 15.15
CA GLY A 180 8.44 6.48 15.66
C GLY A 180 9.98 6.55 15.56
N ASN A 181 10.61 5.71 14.73
CA ASN A 181 12.06 5.64 14.59
C ASN A 181 12.48 6.41 13.34
N ASP A 182 13.56 7.16 13.45
CA ASP A 182 14.16 7.92 12.34
C ASP A 182 14.90 7.01 11.34
N GLU A 183 14.95 5.68 11.54
CA GLU A 183 15.64 4.73 10.67
C GLU A 183 14.67 3.77 9.98
N GLN A 184 14.77 3.67 8.66
CA GLN A 184 14.02 2.72 7.85
C GLN A 184 14.94 1.73 7.14
N ARG A 185 14.49 0.48 7.08
CA ARG A 185 15.21 -0.64 6.46
C ARG A 185 14.22 -1.66 5.91
N LEU A 186 14.54 -2.21 4.74
CA LEU A 186 13.88 -3.38 4.17
C LEU A 186 14.83 -4.55 4.32
N PHE A 187 14.55 -5.42 5.29
CA PHE A 187 15.40 -6.58 5.55
C PHE A 187 15.36 -7.56 4.37
N LEU A 188 16.54 -7.92 3.88
CA LEU A 188 16.74 -8.98 2.91
C LEU A 188 17.72 -10.01 3.48
N ARG A 189 17.47 -11.28 3.22
CA ARG A 189 18.39 -12.38 3.54
C ARG A 189 19.61 -12.35 2.62
N ARG A 190 20.72 -12.97 3.02
CA ARG A 190 21.98 -13.00 2.25
C ARG A 190 21.81 -13.51 0.81
N ASP A 191 21.00 -14.54 0.62
CA ASP A 191 20.72 -15.19 -0.67
C ASP A 191 19.87 -14.33 -1.62
N GLN A 192 19.20 -13.30 -1.09
CA GLN A 192 18.42 -12.35 -1.89
C GLN A 192 19.27 -11.22 -2.47
N PHE A 193 20.53 -11.06 -2.05
CA PHE A 193 21.44 -10.05 -2.60
C PHE A 193 22.14 -10.57 -3.87
N PRO A 194 22.18 -9.79 -4.98
CA PRO A 194 22.92 -10.20 -6.17
C PRO A 194 24.41 -10.42 -5.89
N GLU A 195 24.96 -11.57 -6.27
CA GLU A 195 26.38 -11.88 -6.03
C GLU A 195 27.32 -10.85 -6.65
N VAL A 196 27.01 -10.35 -7.85
CA VAL A 196 27.78 -9.27 -8.50
C VAL A 196 27.86 -8.00 -7.64
N MET A 197 26.83 -7.70 -6.85
CA MET A 197 26.85 -6.58 -5.91
C MET A 197 27.74 -6.86 -4.70
N VAL A 198 27.67 -8.09 -4.18
CA VAL A 198 28.52 -8.53 -3.07
C VAL A 198 29.98 -8.47 -3.49
N ASP A 199 30.32 -9.02 -4.65
CA ASP A 199 31.67 -8.96 -5.22
C ASP A 199 32.15 -7.51 -5.41
N ALA A 200 31.28 -6.62 -5.88
CA ALA A 200 31.58 -5.20 -5.98
C ALA A 200 31.89 -4.58 -4.61
N LEU A 201 31.08 -4.88 -3.59
CA LEU A 201 31.29 -4.40 -2.23
C LEU A 201 32.61 -4.90 -1.65
N LEU A 202 32.91 -6.19 -1.79
CA LEU A 202 34.15 -6.79 -1.31
C LEU A 202 35.37 -6.21 -2.05
N ALA A 203 35.31 -6.10 -3.38
CA ALA A 203 36.39 -5.53 -4.18
C ALA A 203 36.70 -4.07 -3.81
N THR A 204 35.72 -3.32 -3.32
CA THR A 204 35.87 -1.89 -3.03
C THR A 204 36.14 -1.56 -1.56
N GLU A 205 35.48 -2.25 -0.62
CA GLU A 205 35.58 -1.96 0.80
C GLU A 205 36.49 -2.95 1.54
N ASP A 206 36.47 -4.25 1.21
CA ASP A 206 37.22 -5.28 1.95
C ASP A 206 37.56 -6.55 1.14
N ARG A 207 38.61 -6.45 0.31
CA ARG A 207 38.98 -7.48 -0.68
C ARG A 207 39.24 -8.87 -0.09
N TYR A 208 39.73 -8.94 1.15
CA TYR A 208 40.13 -10.19 1.79
C TYR A 208 39.18 -10.55 2.95
N PHE A 209 37.94 -10.08 2.91
CA PHE A 209 36.93 -10.23 3.96
C PHE A 209 36.80 -11.67 4.47
N TYR A 210 36.75 -12.66 3.56
CA TYR A 210 36.61 -14.07 3.92
C TYR A 210 37.90 -14.70 4.49
N GLN A 211 39.04 -14.02 4.43
CA GLN A 211 40.36 -14.57 4.81
C GLN A 211 40.88 -14.09 6.17
N HIS A 212 40.31 -13.02 6.72
CA HIS A 212 40.76 -12.46 8.00
C HIS A 212 39.70 -12.59 9.08
N ASP A 213 40.10 -12.58 10.36
CA ASP A 213 39.18 -12.74 11.49
C ASP A 213 38.72 -11.37 12.02
N GLY A 214 37.96 -10.61 11.23
CA GLY A 214 37.39 -9.32 11.65
C GLY A 214 38.32 -8.10 11.57
N ILE A 215 39.63 -8.27 11.61
CA ILE A 215 40.62 -7.20 11.38
C ILE A 215 41.62 -7.66 10.32
N SER A 216 42.01 -6.77 9.40
CA SER A 216 43.05 -7.05 8.41
C SER A 216 44.34 -6.28 8.72
N PRO A 217 45.39 -6.94 9.27
CA PRO A 217 46.70 -6.32 9.49
C PRO A 217 47.30 -5.78 8.18
N PHE A 218 47.11 -6.50 7.08
CA PHE A 218 47.53 -6.06 5.75
C PHE A 218 46.82 -4.78 5.30
N ALA A 219 45.50 -4.64 5.55
CA ALA A 219 44.78 -3.41 5.22
C ALA A 219 45.25 -2.21 6.05
N ILE A 220 45.51 -2.42 7.34
CA ILE A 220 46.03 -1.38 8.25
C ILE A 220 47.41 -0.92 7.79
N ALA A 221 48.34 -1.84 7.53
CA ALA A 221 49.70 -1.53 7.09
C ALA A 221 49.70 -0.79 5.74
N ARG A 222 48.89 -1.26 4.78
CA ARG A 222 48.73 -0.60 3.46
C ARG A 222 48.21 0.82 3.59
N ALA A 223 47.16 1.01 4.39
CA ALA A 223 46.57 2.33 4.62
C ALA A 223 47.56 3.27 5.32
N LEU A 224 48.33 2.77 6.30
CA LEU A 224 49.36 3.54 6.98
C LEU A 224 50.42 4.06 6.00
N VAL A 225 50.97 3.18 5.14
CA VAL A 225 51.97 3.57 4.13
C VAL A 225 51.41 4.59 3.14
N ALA A 226 50.18 4.38 2.66
CA ALA A 226 49.53 5.31 1.73
C ALA A 226 49.29 6.70 2.36
N ASN A 227 48.83 6.74 3.62
CA ASN A 227 48.55 7.99 4.32
C ASN A 227 49.83 8.76 4.66
N ILE A 228 50.92 8.07 5.02
CA ILE A 228 52.24 8.70 5.23
C ILE A 228 52.74 9.33 3.93
N LYS A 229 52.66 8.60 2.80
CA LYS A 229 53.07 9.12 1.49
C LYS A 229 52.26 10.34 1.04
N ALA A 230 50.97 10.38 1.37
CA ALA A 230 50.08 11.45 0.95
C ALA A 230 50.01 12.65 1.92
N GLY A 231 50.63 12.56 3.11
CA GLY A 231 50.60 13.61 4.14
C GLY A 231 49.21 13.89 4.75
N ARG A 232 48.20 13.09 4.38
CA ARG A 232 46.81 13.17 4.86
C ARG A 232 46.16 11.79 4.79
N THR A 233 45.04 11.61 5.48
CA THR A 233 44.26 10.36 5.38
C THR A 233 43.61 10.27 4.00
N VAL A 234 44.12 9.37 3.15
CA VAL A 234 43.63 9.11 1.79
C VAL A 234 42.97 7.74 1.68
N GLN A 235 43.47 6.74 2.42
CA GLN A 235 42.95 5.36 2.41
C GLN A 235 42.57 4.90 3.82
N GLY A 236 41.43 4.21 3.92
CA GLY A 236 40.96 3.57 5.15
C GLY A 236 41.49 2.13 5.24
N GLY A 237 41.87 1.71 6.45
CA GLY A 237 42.28 0.33 6.75
C GLY A 237 41.24 -0.47 7.55
N SER A 238 39.96 -0.06 7.51
CA SER A 238 38.89 -0.70 8.30
C SER A 238 38.20 -1.79 7.49
N THR A 239 37.93 -2.94 8.11
CA THR A 239 37.22 -4.09 7.52
C THR A 239 35.70 -3.89 7.55
N LEU A 240 34.95 -4.70 6.82
CA LEU A 240 33.47 -4.70 6.90
C LEU A 240 32.98 -5.01 8.31
N THR A 241 33.57 -6.00 8.98
CA THR A 241 33.21 -6.36 10.37
C THR A 241 33.45 -5.20 11.35
N GLN A 242 34.52 -4.42 11.15
CA GLN A 242 34.78 -3.19 11.92
C GLN A 242 33.75 -2.10 11.65
N GLN A 243 33.40 -1.88 10.38
CA GLN A 243 32.36 -0.91 10.03
C GLN A 243 30.99 -1.31 10.60
N LEU A 244 30.64 -2.59 10.57
CA LEU A 244 29.43 -3.13 11.19
C LEU A 244 29.42 -2.88 12.70
N ALA A 245 30.51 -3.22 13.39
CA ALA A 245 30.64 -3.00 14.83
C ALA A 245 30.47 -1.52 15.21
N LYS A 246 31.03 -0.63 14.39
CA LYS A 246 30.90 0.82 14.56
C LYS A 246 29.44 1.27 14.42
N ASN A 247 28.73 0.83 13.38
CA ASN A 247 27.37 1.29 13.09
C ASN A 247 26.36 0.78 14.13
N ILE A 248 26.49 -0.48 14.58
CA ILE A 248 25.51 -1.08 15.50
C ILE A 248 25.75 -0.71 16.96
N PHE A 249 27.01 -0.61 17.41
CA PHE A 249 27.32 -0.58 18.86
C PHE A 249 27.97 0.71 19.36
N LEU A 250 28.48 1.58 18.48
CA LEU A 250 29.34 2.69 18.89
C LEU A 250 28.77 4.04 18.47
N SER A 251 29.07 5.08 19.25
CA SER A 251 28.74 6.47 18.91
C SER A 251 29.59 7.00 17.75
N SER A 252 29.19 8.14 17.18
CA SER A 252 29.91 8.83 16.10
C SER A 252 31.22 9.52 16.54
N ASP A 253 31.62 9.45 17.82
CA ASP A 253 32.74 10.20 18.38
C ASP A 253 34.09 9.82 17.78
N ARG A 254 34.92 10.78 17.37
CA ARG A 254 36.23 10.47 16.77
C ARG A 254 37.33 10.29 17.82
N THR A 255 37.30 9.18 18.57
CA THR A 255 38.35 8.83 19.55
C THR A 255 39.11 7.57 19.17
N LEU A 256 40.41 7.51 19.52
CA LEU A 256 41.23 6.29 19.36
C LEU A 256 40.68 5.14 20.20
N TRP A 257 40.13 5.43 21.39
CA TRP A 257 39.54 4.42 22.25
C TRP A 257 38.30 3.76 21.63
N ARG A 258 37.44 4.53 20.95
CA ARG A 258 36.35 3.97 20.15
C ARG A 258 36.89 3.02 19.09
N LYS A 259 38.00 3.36 18.42
CA LYS A 259 38.58 2.52 17.37
C LYS A 259 39.16 1.20 17.91
N VAL A 260 39.72 1.20 19.13
CA VAL A 260 40.14 -0.04 19.81
C VAL A 260 38.94 -0.91 20.17
N ARG A 261 37.85 -0.33 20.69
CA ARG A 261 36.60 -1.05 20.96
C ARG A 261 35.99 -1.66 19.70
N GLU A 262 35.96 -0.89 18.61
CA GLU A 262 35.51 -1.33 17.28
C GLU A 262 36.29 -2.56 16.80
N ALA A 263 37.62 -2.50 16.89
CA ALA A 263 38.50 -3.60 16.54
C ALA A 263 38.22 -4.84 17.40
N TYR A 264 38.11 -4.70 18.73
CA TYR A 264 37.87 -5.84 19.61
C TYR A 264 36.48 -6.46 19.40
N MET A 265 35.43 -5.64 19.25
CA MET A 265 34.11 -6.12 18.87
C MET A 265 34.13 -6.85 17.52
N ALA A 266 34.88 -6.36 16.53
CA ALA A 266 35.00 -7.02 15.24
C ALA A 266 35.60 -8.42 15.35
N LEU A 267 36.64 -8.62 16.16
CA LEU A 267 37.21 -9.95 16.44
C LEU A 267 36.17 -10.88 17.08
N ILE A 268 35.38 -10.38 18.03
CA ILE A 268 34.34 -11.14 18.73
C ILE A 268 33.21 -11.55 17.77
N ILE A 269 32.76 -10.62 16.92
CA ILE A 269 31.71 -10.87 15.92
C ILE A 269 32.17 -11.94 14.94
N ASP A 270 33.37 -11.81 14.37
CA ASP A 270 33.92 -12.75 13.39
C ASP A 270 34.18 -14.14 13.97
N TYR A 271 34.55 -14.22 15.25
CA TYR A 271 34.71 -15.50 15.94
C TYR A 271 33.37 -16.23 16.17
N ARG A 272 32.26 -15.50 16.35
CA ARG A 272 30.95 -16.08 16.71
C ARG A 272 30.03 -16.37 15.55
N TYR A 273 30.06 -15.54 14.51
CA TYR A 273 29.09 -15.56 13.43
C TYR A 273 29.76 -15.88 12.10
N SER A 274 29.06 -16.59 11.23
CA SER A 274 29.56 -16.86 9.89
C SER A 274 29.74 -15.56 9.10
N LYS A 275 30.68 -15.57 8.16
CA LYS A 275 30.93 -14.43 7.24
C LYS A 275 29.66 -13.99 6.53
N ASP A 276 28.82 -14.92 6.12
CA ASP A 276 27.56 -14.62 5.46
C ASP A 276 26.56 -13.92 6.38
N ARG A 277 26.49 -14.30 7.67
CA ARG A 277 25.66 -13.60 8.65
C ARG A 277 26.16 -12.19 8.94
N ILE A 278 27.48 -12.00 8.99
CA ILE A 278 28.10 -10.67 9.16
C ILE A 278 27.81 -9.79 7.95
N LEU A 279 27.94 -10.36 6.76
CA LEU A 279 27.67 -9.65 5.51
C LEU A 279 26.19 -9.31 5.37
N GLU A 280 25.28 -10.23 5.69
CA GLU A 280 23.83 -9.97 5.76
C GLU A 280 23.51 -8.80 6.69
N ALA A 281 24.06 -8.81 7.90
CA ALA A 281 23.89 -7.72 8.85
C ALA A 281 24.42 -6.40 8.28
N TYR A 282 25.60 -6.40 7.68
CA TYR A 282 26.19 -5.20 7.06
C TYR A 282 25.35 -4.64 5.90
N LEU A 283 24.90 -5.51 4.99
CA LEU A 283 24.12 -5.13 3.82
C LEU A 283 22.75 -4.54 4.19
N ASN A 284 22.21 -4.87 5.36
CA ASN A 284 20.96 -4.31 5.87
C ASN A 284 21.15 -3.09 6.78
N GLU A 285 22.36 -2.89 7.34
CA GLU A 285 22.63 -1.85 8.33
C GLU A 285 23.24 -0.57 7.74
N VAL A 286 23.96 -0.67 6.62
CA VAL A 286 24.69 0.48 6.09
C VAL A 286 23.75 1.64 5.73
N TYR A 287 24.02 2.83 6.26
CA TYR A 287 23.33 4.07 5.87
C TYR A 287 23.62 4.35 4.39
N LEU A 288 22.58 4.59 3.60
CA LEU A 288 22.71 4.84 2.15
C LEU A 288 21.96 6.09 1.68
N GLY A 289 21.14 6.72 2.51
CA GLY A 289 20.47 7.95 2.10
C GLY A 289 19.49 8.50 3.12
N GLN A 290 18.80 9.56 2.74
CA GLN A 290 17.77 10.20 3.55
C GLN A 290 16.52 10.40 2.70
N SER A 291 15.35 10.13 3.28
CA SER A 291 14.04 10.43 2.72
C SER A 291 13.26 11.29 3.73
N GLY A 292 13.20 12.60 3.51
CA GLY A 292 12.59 13.51 4.49
C GLY A 292 13.31 13.44 5.85
N GLY A 293 12.56 13.13 6.91
CA GLY A 293 13.09 12.94 8.26
C GLY A 293 13.75 11.57 8.50
N GLU A 294 13.65 10.64 7.55
CA GLU A 294 14.02 9.24 7.75
C GLU A 294 15.38 8.90 7.11
N ALA A 295 16.24 8.26 7.89
CA ALA A 295 17.49 7.64 7.48
C ALA A 295 17.20 6.31 6.80
N ILE A 296 17.78 6.11 5.62
CA ILE A 296 17.57 4.93 4.78
C ILE A 296 18.78 4.02 4.93
N HIS A 297 18.54 2.86 5.55
CA HIS A 297 19.54 1.84 5.80
C HIS A 297 19.31 0.61 4.91
N GLY A 298 20.42 0.03 4.48
CA GLY A 298 20.47 -1.20 3.72
C GLY A 298 20.20 -1.05 2.22
N PHE A 299 20.82 -1.93 1.43
CA PHE A 299 20.73 -1.88 -0.05
C PHE A 299 19.32 -2.15 -0.57
N GLY A 300 18.54 -2.98 0.14
CA GLY A 300 17.17 -3.31 -0.24
C GLY A 300 16.30 -2.05 -0.34
N LEU A 301 16.29 -1.21 0.69
CA LEU A 301 15.48 0.02 0.68
C LEU A 301 16.09 1.11 -0.21
N ALA A 302 17.43 1.20 -0.26
CA ALA A 302 18.12 2.16 -1.13
C ALA A 302 17.83 1.93 -2.62
N SER A 303 17.72 0.67 -3.06
CA SER A 303 17.34 0.33 -4.45
C SER A 303 15.98 0.95 -4.83
N ARG A 304 15.00 0.83 -3.94
CA ARG A 304 13.66 1.40 -4.12
C ARG A 304 13.71 2.92 -4.08
N LEU A 305 14.43 3.52 -3.14
CA LEU A 305 14.56 4.98 -3.05
C LEU A 305 15.16 5.62 -4.31
N TYR A 306 16.29 5.09 -4.78
CA TYR A 306 17.05 5.72 -5.86
C TYR A 306 16.57 5.30 -7.26
N PHE A 307 16.06 4.09 -7.43
CA PHE A 307 15.72 3.54 -8.75
C PHE A 307 14.25 3.12 -8.89
N GLY A 308 13.47 3.07 -7.81
CA GLY A 308 12.07 2.62 -7.84
C GLY A 308 11.94 1.12 -8.15
N GLN A 309 13.02 0.36 -7.99
CA GLN A 309 13.15 -1.04 -8.40
C GLN A 309 13.63 -1.90 -7.23
N PRO A 310 13.20 -3.17 -7.15
CA PRO A 310 13.82 -4.18 -6.30
C PRO A 310 15.32 -4.33 -6.59
N LEU A 311 16.09 -4.69 -5.56
CA LEU A 311 17.53 -4.79 -5.65
C LEU A 311 18.01 -5.78 -6.71
N GLN A 312 17.26 -6.87 -6.90
CA GLN A 312 17.56 -7.95 -7.85
C GLN A 312 17.43 -7.54 -9.32
N GLU A 313 16.76 -6.41 -9.60
CA GLU A 313 16.60 -5.87 -10.96
C GLU A 313 17.63 -4.82 -11.32
N LEU A 314 18.41 -4.38 -10.34
CA LEU A 314 19.37 -3.32 -10.59
C LEU A 314 20.48 -3.83 -11.51
N ARG A 315 20.79 -2.99 -12.49
CA ARG A 315 21.91 -3.22 -13.41
C ARG A 315 23.23 -3.06 -12.66
N ILE A 316 24.29 -3.61 -13.24
CA ILE A 316 25.66 -3.53 -12.71
C ILE A 316 26.06 -2.07 -12.41
N ASP A 317 25.71 -1.13 -13.29
CA ASP A 317 26.00 0.30 -13.08
C ASP A 317 25.26 0.91 -11.87
N GLN A 318 24.03 0.46 -11.60
CA GLN A 318 23.21 0.92 -10.47
C GLN A 318 23.67 0.27 -9.16
N LEU A 319 24.02 -1.02 -9.18
CA LEU A 319 24.62 -1.74 -8.05
C LEU A 319 25.96 -1.09 -7.65
N ALA A 320 26.82 -0.80 -8.63
CA ALA A 320 28.08 -0.10 -8.41
C ALA A 320 27.89 1.30 -7.82
N LEU A 321 26.82 2.02 -8.18
CA LEU A 321 26.48 3.30 -7.58
C LEU A 321 26.16 3.13 -6.08
N LEU A 322 25.27 2.21 -5.71
CA LEU A 322 24.91 1.97 -4.31
C LEU A 322 26.13 1.56 -3.48
N VAL A 323 26.97 0.65 -4.00
CA VAL A 323 28.22 0.26 -3.35
C VAL A 323 29.17 1.46 -3.20
N GLY A 324 29.30 2.29 -4.24
CA GLY A 324 30.13 3.48 -4.21
C GLY A 324 29.72 4.50 -3.15
N MET A 325 28.41 4.57 -2.86
CA MET A 325 27.83 5.48 -1.88
C MET A 325 28.13 5.10 -0.43
N VAL A 326 28.39 3.83 -0.12
CA VAL A 326 28.72 3.33 1.24
C VAL A 326 29.79 4.19 1.92
N LYS A 327 30.82 4.60 1.18
CA LYS A 327 31.93 5.43 1.69
C LYS A 327 31.46 6.79 2.23
N GLY A 328 30.38 7.34 1.70
CA GLY A 328 29.88 8.66 2.06
C GLY A 328 28.53 8.97 1.42
N PRO A 329 27.42 8.43 1.96
CA PRO A 329 26.11 8.46 1.31
C PRO A 329 25.60 9.87 1.02
N SER A 330 25.78 10.80 1.96
CA SER A 330 25.40 12.20 1.78
C SER A 330 26.30 12.95 0.80
N TYR A 331 27.58 12.57 0.71
CA TYR A 331 28.56 13.21 -0.19
C TYR A 331 28.42 12.74 -1.64
N TYR A 332 28.11 11.46 -1.83
CA TYR A 332 27.87 10.82 -3.13
C TYR A 332 26.38 10.69 -3.45
N ASN A 333 25.53 11.51 -2.83
CA ASN A 333 24.09 11.46 -3.08
C ASN A 333 23.80 11.82 -4.56
N PRO A 334 23.27 10.89 -5.37
CA PRO A 334 23.14 11.09 -6.82
C PRO A 334 22.06 12.11 -7.20
N ALA A 335 21.08 12.36 -6.33
CA ALA A 335 20.05 13.37 -6.56
C ALA A 335 20.57 14.80 -6.30
N ARG A 336 21.55 14.96 -5.39
CA ARG A 336 22.13 16.27 -5.04
C ARG A 336 23.44 16.56 -5.76
N TYR A 337 24.28 15.54 -5.95
CA TYR A 337 25.65 15.65 -6.47
C TYR A 337 25.93 14.58 -7.54
N PRO A 338 25.26 14.64 -8.71
CA PRO A 338 25.34 13.61 -9.73
C PRO A 338 26.76 13.39 -10.26
N GLU A 339 27.55 14.45 -10.47
CA GLU A 339 28.93 14.31 -10.99
C GLU A 339 29.83 13.48 -10.05
N ARG A 340 29.83 13.80 -8.75
CA ARG A 340 30.60 13.05 -7.74
C ARG A 340 30.15 11.60 -7.64
N ALA A 341 28.83 11.39 -7.69
CA ALA A 341 28.24 10.07 -7.65
C ALA A 341 28.65 9.24 -8.88
N LYS A 342 28.66 9.86 -10.07
CA LYS A 342 29.12 9.23 -11.32
C LYS A 342 30.59 8.86 -11.27
N GLU A 343 31.47 9.78 -10.89
CA GLU A 343 32.90 9.48 -10.76
C GLU A 343 33.15 8.33 -9.77
N ARG A 344 32.42 8.31 -8.66
CA ARG A 344 32.54 7.25 -7.65
C ARG A 344 32.03 5.90 -8.18
N ARG A 345 30.90 5.89 -8.89
CA ARG A 345 30.36 4.70 -9.56
C ARG A 345 31.32 4.16 -10.61
N ASP A 346 31.89 5.02 -11.45
CA ASP A 346 32.84 4.65 -12.51
C ASP A 346 34.13 4.05 -11.90
N LEU A 347 34.57 4.55 -10.74
CA LEU A 347 35.67 3.95 -9.98
C LEU A 347 35.33 2.54 -9.47
N VAL A 348 34.14 2.32 -8.93
CA VAL A 348 33.69 0.98 -8.48
C VAL A 348 33.68 0.01 -9.67
N LEU A 349 33.10 0.40 -10.79
CA LEU A 349 33.09 -0.40 -12.03
C LEU A 349 34.51 -0.75 -12.50
N LYS A 350 35.45 0.21 -12.42
CA LYS A 350 36.85 -0.02 -12.78
C LYS A 350 37.52 -1.03 -11.86
N LEU A 351 37.25 -0.95 -10.56
CA LEU A 351 37.77 -1.93 -9.58
C LEU A 351 37.21 -3.33 -9.84
N MET A 352 35.92 -3.44 -10.17
CA MET A 352 35.31 -4.73 -10.55
C MET A 352 35.97 -5.33 -11.79
N MET A 353 36.24 -4.53 -12.82
CA MET A 353 36.95 -4.98 -14.02
C MET A 353 38.37 -5.45 -13.71
N GLN A 354 39.11 -4.72 -12.85
CA GLN A 354 40.47 -5.09 -12.43
C GLN A 354 40.54 -6.37 -11.59
N GLN A 355 39.41 -6.85 -11.08
CA GLN A 355 39.31 -8.11 -10.34
C GLN A 355 38.64 -9.22 -11.19
N ASP A 356 38.55 -9.02 -12.51
CA ASP A 356 37.94 -9.97 -13.45
C ASP A 356 36.46 -10.29 -13.18
N ILE A 357 35.78 -9.47 -12.36
CA ILE A 357 34.33 -9.57 -12.12
C ILE A 357 33.56 -9.08 -13.37
N LEU A 358 34.10 -8.08 -14.06
CA LEU A 358 33.55 -7.52 -15.29
C LEU A 358 34.54 -7.63 -16.44
N THR A 359 34.03 -7.94 -17.63
CA THR A 359 34.79 -7.78 -18.88
C THR A 359 34.95 -6.29 -19.22
N ALA A 360 35.99 -5.95 -20.00
CA ALA A 360 36.20 -4.59 -20.48
C ALA A 360 34.98 -4.03 -21.23
N LYS A 361 34.31 -4.86 -22.03
CA LYS A 361 33.07 -4.49 -22.73
C LYS A 361 31.93 -4.16 -21.77
N GLN A 362 31.73 -4.97 -20.72
CA GLN A 362 30.71 -4.69 -19.69
C GLN A 362 31.03 -3.40 -18.93
N PHE A 363 32.31 -3.17 -18.60
CA PHE A 363 32.77 -1.92 -17.96
C PHE A 363 32.44 -0.70 -18.82
N GLU A 364 32.83 -0.68 -20.09
CA GLU A 364 32.58 0.44 -21.00
C GLU A 364 31.08 0.71 -21.17
N GLN A 365 30.29 -0.35 -21.37
CA GLN A 365 28.84 -0.24 -21.45
C GLN A 365 28.23 0.33 -20.17
N ALA A 366 28.62 -0.17 -19.00
CA ALA A 366 28.12 0.29 -17.71
C ALA A 366 28.53 1.75 -17.42
N ALA A 367 29.79 2.12 -17.65
CA ALA A 367 30.32 3.46 -17.37
C ALA A 367 29.75 4.54 -18.31
N SER A 368 29.40 4.17 -19.55
CA SER A 368 28.78 5.09 -20.51
C SER A 368 27.35 5.49 -20.15
N ARG A 369 26.67 4.71 -19.30
CA ARG A 369 25.28 4.99 -18.91
C ARG A 369 25.18 6.18 -17.95
N PRO A 370 24.11 6.98 -18.06
CA PRO A 370 23.72 7.93 -17.02
C PRO A 370 23.37 7.21 -15.71
N LEU A 371 23.24 7.97 -14.62
CA LEU A 371 22.92 7.42 -13.30
C LEU A 371 21.52 6.83 -13.20
N ASP A 372 20.57 7.24 -14.04
CA ASP A 372 19.19 6.73 -14.09
C ASP A 372 18.46 6.69 -12.74
N VAL A 373 18.69 7.70 -11.88
CA VAL A 373 18.00 7.81 -10.59
C VAL A 373 16.64 8.49 -10.74
N GLN A 374 15.73 8.18 -9.82
CA GLN A 374 14.44 8.87 -9.69
C GLN A 374 14.64 10.38 -9.53
N LYS A 375 13.90 11.17 -10.31
CA LYS A 375 13.91 12.64 -10.21
C LYS A 375 13.47 13.13 -8.83
N HIS A 376 12.49 12.45 -8.26
CA HIS A 376 11.98 12.67 -6.90
C HIS A 376 12.09 11.35 -6.14
N PRO A 377 13.22 11.10 -5.44
CA PRO A 377 13.41 9.87 -4.69
C PRO A 377 12.29 9.66 -3.67
N HIS A 378 11.59 8.54 -3.78
CA HIS A 378 10.57 8.10 -2.84
C HIS A 378 10.55 6.56 -2.83
N ILE A 379 10.18 5.98 -1.69
CA ILE A 379 10.18 4.52 -1.49
C ILE A 379 8.93 3.89 -2.12
N ALA A 380 7.77 4.50 -1.85
CA ALA A 380 6.47 4.04 -2.33
C ALA A 380 5.50 5.22 -2.42
N SER A 381 4.44 5.07 -3.21
CA SER A 381 3.32 6.02 -3.25
C SER A 381 2.61 6.00 -1.90
N ARG A 382 2.54 7.15 -1.21
CA ARG A 382 1.86 7.25 0.08
C ARG A 382 0.36 7.00 -0.09
N GLN A 383 -0.18 6.06 0.68
CA GLN A 383 -1.60 5.71 0.72
C GLN A 383 -2.20 5.98 2.09
N PRO A 384 -2.17 7.24 2.59
CA PRO A 384 -2.44 7.55 3.99
C PRO A 384 -3.86 7.18 4.41
N ALA A 385 -4.86 7.46 3.56
CA ALA A 385 -6.26 7.14 3.86
C ALA A 385 -6.47 5.63 4.07
N TYR A 386 -5.91 4.81 3.19
CA TYR A 386 -5.98 3.35 3.32
C TYR A 386 -5.18 2.84 4.53
N PHE A 387 -3.99 3.41 4.80
CA PHE A 387 -3.16 3.04 5.94
C PHE A 387 -3.83 3.36 7.28
N GLN A 388 -4.65 4.42 7.36
CA GLN A 388 -5.45 4.69 8.55
C GLN A 388 -6.47 3.57 8.82
N GLN A 389 -7.20 3.10 7.79
CA GLN A 389 -8.10 1.95 7.94
C GLN A 389 -7.34 0.67 8.31
N LEU A 390 -6.19 0.43 7.67
CA LEU A 390 -5.33 -0.71 7.96
C LEU A 390 -4.87 -0.72 9.43
N LYS A 391 -4.46 0.44 9.96
CA LYS A 391 -4.07 0.59 11.37
C LYS A 391 -5.22 0.26 12.32
N ILE A 392 -6.45 0.68 12.00
CA ILE A 392 -7.66 0.33 12.77
C ILE A 392 -7.84 -1.20 12.77
N GLU A 393 -7.81 -1.84 11.61
CA GLU A 393 -8.02 -3.28 11.50
C GLU A 393 -6.90 -4.12 12.13
N LEU A 394 -5.64 -3.69 12.04
CA LEU A 394 -4.53 -4.36 12.72
C LEU A 394 -4.74 -4.33 14.23
N LYS A 395 -5.14 -3.19 14.79
CA LYS A 395 -5.44 -3.06 16.22
C LYS A 395 -6.61 -3.94 16.65
N GLU A 396 -7.69 -3.98 15.87
CA GLU A 396 -8.90 -4.73 16.21
C GLU A 396 -8.76 -6.25 16.03
N LYS A 397 -8.06 -6.69 14.97
CA LYS A 397 -8.05 -8.10 14.56
C LYS A 397 -6.81 -8.86 14.99
N VAL A 398 -5.67 -8.17 15.11
CA VAL A 398 -4.38 -8.76 15.50
C VAL A 398 -4.04 -8.42 16.93
N GLY A 399 -4.40 -7.21 17.39
CA GLY A 399 -4.26 -6.79 18.79
C GLY A 399 -2.80 -6.87 19.26
N GLU A 400 -2.60 -7.40 20.47
CA GLU A 400 -1.28 -7.50 21.12
C GLU A 400 -0.28 -8.42 20.40
N ILE A 401 -0.73 -9.27 19.47
CA ILE A 401 0.14 -10.12 18.64
C ILE A 401 0.92 -9.24 17.64
N PHE A 402 0.37 -8.09 17.25
CA PHE A 402 1.01 -7.17 16.34
C PHE A 402 2.17 -6.44 17.03
N LYS A 403 3.40 -6.86 16.71
CA LYS A 403 4.63 -6.18 17.12
C LYS A 403 5.24 -5.47 15.92
N ALA A 404 5.09 -4.15 15.89
CA ALA A 404 5.45 -3.34 14.72
C ALA A 404 6.94 -3.41 14.34
N ASP A 405 7.81 -3.80 15.28
CA ASP A 405 9.27 -3.81 15.23
C ASP A 405 9.88 -5.18 14.91
N THR A 406 9.07 -6.22 14.71
CA THR A 406 9.56 -7.58 14.40
C THR A 406 9.62 -7.88 12.90
N GLY A 407 9.45 -6.87 12.02
CA GLY A 407 9.57 -7.06 10.57
C GLY A 407 8.40 -7.79 9.93
N LEU A 408 7.19 -7.58 10.45
CA LEU A 408 5.99 -8.24 9.95
C LEU A 408 5.73 -7.91 8.48
N ARG A 409 5.11 -8.85 7.77
CA ARG A 409 4.64 -8.68 6.39
C ARG A 409 3.12 -8.68 6.40
N VAL A 410 2.53 -7.54 6.02
CA VAL A 410 1.08 -7.33 6.00
C VAL A 410 0.62 -7.33 4.55
N PHE A 411 -0.28 -8.24 4.20
CA PHE A 411 -0.95 -8.25 2.90
C PHE A 411 -2.34 -7.65 3.04
N THR A 412 -2.68 -6.77 2.11
CA THR A 412 -3.94 -6.02 2.10
C THR A 412 -4.80 -6.41 0.92
N SER A 413 -6.03 -5.91 0.90
CA SER A 413 -6.98 -6.09 -0.19
C SER A 413 -6.93 -5.00 -1.27
N LEU A 414 -6.08 -3.98 -1.07
CA LEU A 414 -5.91 -2.84 -1.98
C LEU A 414 -5.56 -3.33 -3.38
N ASP A 415 -6.32 -2.87 -4.36
CA ASP A 415 -6.04 -3.02 -5.78
C ASP A 415 -5.23 -1.80 -6.25
N PRO A 416 -3.96 -1.98 -6.65
CA PRO A 416 -3.11 -0.88 -7.07
C PRO A 416 -3.66 -0.10 -8.27
N VAL A 417 -4.38 -0.77 -9.17
CA VAL A 417 -5.00 -0.15 -10.35
C VAL A 417 -6.22 0.66 -9.92
N SER A 418 -7.14 0.08 -9.13
CA SER A 418 -8.31 0.83 -8.61
C SER A 418 -7.88 2.06 -7.83
N GLN A 419 -6.87 1.94 -6.95
CA GLN A 419 -6.34 3.09 -6.20
C GLN A 419 -5.79 4.17 -7.14
N ALA A 420 -4.88 3.81 -8.05
CA ALA A 420 -4.26 4.77 -8.96
C ALA A 420 -5.27 5.46 -9.89
N LYS A 421 -6.28 4.73 -10.38
CA LYS A 421 -7.31 5.31 -11.27
C LYS A 421 -8.30 6.19 -10.50
N LEU A 422 -8.60 5.86 -9.24
CA LEU A 422 -9.49 6.68 -8.41
C LEU A 422 -8.82 7.99 -7.98
N GLU A 423 -7.53 7.94 -7.63
CA GLU A 423 -6.71 9.14 -7.41
C GLU A 423 -6.66 10.02 -8.65
N LEU A 424 -6.37 9.44 -9.82
CA LEU A 424 -6.36 10.14 -11.09
C LEU A 424 -7.69 10.82 -11.40
N ALA A 425 -8.82 10.15 -11.11
CA ALA A 425 -10.14 10.70 -11.33
C ALA A 425 -10.40 11.94 -10.48
N ILE A 426 -9.99 11.91 -9.21
CA ILE A 426 -10.09 13.05 -8.30
C ILE A 426 -9.16 14.18 -8.75
N ASP A 427 -7.90 13.89 -9.05
CA ASP A 427 -6.90 14.88 -9.48
C ASP A 427 -7.33 15.64 -10.74
N ARG A 428 -8.02 14.96 -11.67
CA ARG A 428 -8.52 15.57 -12.91
C ARG A 428 -9.81 16.34 -12.73
N GLN A 429 -10.77 15.79 -11.97
CA GLN A 429 -12.12 16.35 -11.91
C GLN A 429 -12.25 17.47 -10.88
N ILE A 430 -11.49 17.45 -9.77
CA ILE A 430 -11.61 18.49 -8.75
C ILE A 430 -11.26 19.88 -9.28
N PRO A 431 -10.16 20.11 -10.03
CA PRO A 431 -9.88 21.42 -10.62
C PRO A 431 -10.99 21.94 -11.55
N VAL A 432 -11.66 21.04 -12.28
CA VAL A 432 -12.79 21.38 -13.16
C VAL A 432 -14.02 21.78 -12.35
N LEU A 433 -14.38 20.97 -11.36
CA LEU A 433 -15.57 21.17 -10.51
C LEU A 433 -15.41 22.37 -9.56
N SER A 434 -14.18 22.66 -9.11
CA SER A 434 -13.86 23.84 -8.30
C SER A 434 -14.16 25.17 -8.99
N LYS A 435 -14.28 25.21 -10.33
CA LYS A 435 -14.75 26.42 -11.05
C LYS A 435 -16.18 26.81 -10.65
N THR A 436 -17.01 25.83 -10.29
CA THR A 436 -18.40 26.05 -9.83
C THR A 436 -18.49 26.07 -8.31
N ALA A 437 -17.82 25.13 -7.64
CA ALA A 437 -17.91 24.92 -6.19
C ALA A 437 -16.98 25.80 -5.34
N GLY A 438 -16.00 26.47 -5.97
CA GLY A 438 -14.94 27.21 -5.32
C GLY A 438 -13.73 26.35 -4.94
N LYS A 439 -12.67 27.04 -4.48
CA LYS A 439 -11.35 26.45 -4.20
C LYS A 439 -11.30 25.50 -3.00
N ASN A 440 -12.28 25.62 -2.09
CA ASN A 440 -12.37 24.82 -0.86
C ASN A 440 -13.14 23.50 -1.07
N LEU A 441 -13.50 23.15 -2.31
CA LEU A 441 -14.07 21.85 -2.63
C LEU A 441 -13.10 20.74 -2.22
N GLU A 442 -13.62 19.76 -1.50
CA GLU A 442 -12.94 18.52 -1.10
C GLU A 442 -13.66 17.31 -1.69
N ALA A 443 -12.96 16.18 -1.66
CA ALA A 443 -13.44 14.90 -2.17
C ALA A 443 -13.08 13.76 -1.22
N ALA A 444 -13.91 12.71 -1.24
CA ALA A 444 -13.60 11.43 -0.65
C ALA A 444 -14.19 10.33 -1.53
N ALA A 445 -13.46 9.24 -1.68
CA ALA A 445 -13.96 8.10 -2.42
C ALA A 445 -13.47 6.77 -1.82
N ILE A 446 -14.30 5.74 -1.95
CA ILE A 446 -13.96 4.38 -1.57
C ILE A 446 -14.54 3.42 -2.61
N ALA A 447 -13.72 2.47 -3.06
CA ALA A 447 -14.15 1.37 -3.91
C ALA A 447 -14.00 0.07 -3.12
N VAL A 448 -15.06 -0.74 -3.09
CA VAL A 448 -15.08 -2.02 -2.40
C VAL A 448 -15.52 -3.12 -3.35
N ASP A 449 -14.96 -4.31 -3.21
CA ASP A 449 -15.38 -5.50 -3.94
C ASP A 449 -16.84 -5.80 -3.63
N ARG A 450 -17.64 -5.96 -4.68
CA ARG A 450 -19.09 -6.13 -4.56
C ARG A 450 -19.44 -7.41 -3.80
N THR A 451 -18.64 -8.46 -3.93
CA THR A 451 -18.98 -9.79 -3.41
C THR A 451 -18.43 -10.04 -2.00
N SER A 452 -17.19 -9.63 -1.78
CA SER A 452 -16.40 -9.98 -0.60
C SER A 452 -16.25 -8.85 0.41
N GLY A 453 -16.61 -7.61 0.05
CA GLY A 453 -16.47 -6.44 0.92
C GLY A 453 -15.04 -5.93 1.05
N GLU A 454 -14.09 -6.50 0.31
CA GLU A 454 -12.71 -6.07 0.30
C GLU A 454 -12.57 -4.62 -0.15
N ILE A 455 -11.82 -3.79 0.59
CA ILE A 455 -11.55 -2.42 0.18
C ILE A 455 -10.48 -2.42 -0.91
N ARG A 456 -10.87 -2.08 -2.14
CA ARG A 456 -9.97 -2.03 -3.30
C ARG A 456 -9.24 -0.71 -3.41
N ALA A 457 -9.90 0.39 -3.05
CA ALA A 457 -9.31 1.73 -3.08
C ALA A 457 -9.93 2.63 -2.02
N MET A 458 -9.14 3.57 -1.47
CA MET A 458 -9.60 4.59 -0.55
C MET A 458 -8.85 5.90 -0.75
N VAL A 459 -9.59 6.98 -0.96
CA VAL A 459 -9.07 8.35 -1.09
C VAL A 459 -9.77 9.26 -0.09
N GLY A 460 -8.99 9.90 0.79
CA GLY A 460 -9.49 10.68 1.92
C GLY A 460 -9.61 12.21 1.70
N GLY A 461 -9.17 12.72 0.55
CA GLY A 461 -9.13 14.16 0.26
C GLY A 461 -8.80 14.46 -1.19
N LYS A 462 -8.89 15.73 -1.60
CA LYS A 462 -8.46 16.15 -2.94
C LYS A 462 -6.94 16.06 -3.16
N GLN A 463 -6.17 16.10 -2.07
CA GLN A 463 -4.73 15.87 -2.07
C GLN A 463 -4.50 14.42 -1.61
N THR A 464 -4.41 13.51 -2.58
CA THR A 464 -4.47 12.06 -2.36
C THR A 464 -3.33 11.53 -1.47
N GLY A 465 -2.13 12.09 -1.59
CA GLY A 465 -0.95 11.72 -0.79
C GLY A 465 -0.77 12.46 0.53
N TYR A 466 -1.70 13.35 0.93
CA TYR A 466 -1.61 14.10 2.19
C TYR A 466 -2.07 13.25 3.38
N ASP A 467 -1.21 13.09 4.38
CA ASP A 467 -1.56 12.39 5.63
C ASP A 467 -2.23 13.35 6.61
N GLY A 468 -3.56 13.29 6.68
CA GLY A 468 -4.36 14.16 7.53
C GLY A 468 -5.77 13.65 7.69
N PHE A 469 -6.75 14.56 7.70
CA PHE A 469 -8.16 14.22 7.93
C PHE A 469 -8.71 13.33 6.80
N ASN A 470 -8.95 12.06 7.10
CA ASN A 470 -9.46 11.09 6.15
C ASN A 470 -10.98 11.16 6.05
N ARG A 471 -11.47 11.87 5.04
CA ARG A 471 -12.91 12.08 4.84
C ARG A 471 -13.66 10.80 4.49
N ALA A 472 -12.99 9.77 3.96
CA ALA A 472 -13.63 8.48 3.68
C ALA A 472 -14.07 7.75 4.97
N LEU A 473 -13.33 7.95 6.06
CA LEU A 473 -13.58 7.33 7.37
C LEU A 473 -14.22 8.28 8.38
N ASN A 474 -13.92 9.58 8.32
CA ASN A 474 -14.19 10.51 9.40
C ASN A 474 -15.19 11.62 9.05
N ALA A 475 -15.44 11.89 7.77
CA ALA A 475 -16.42 12.92 7.39
C ALA A 475 -17.84 12.35 7.41
N SER A 476 -18.50 12.44 8.56
CA SER A 476 -19.93 12.10 8.67
C SER A 476 -20.77 13.23 8.07
N ARG A 477 -21.46 12.94 6.96
CA ARG A 477 -22.20 13.92 6.16
C ARG A 477 -23.60 13.41 5.81
N PRO A 478 -24.62 14.29 5.70
CA PRO A 478 -25.95 13.85 5.31
C PRO A 478 -25.92 13.15 3.95
N ILE A 479 -26.54 11.96 3.87
CA ILE A 479 -26.46 11.13 2.66
C ILE A 479 -27.52 11.49 1.61
N GLY A 480 -28.53 12.27 2.02
CA GLY A 480 -29.61 12.72 1.17
C GLY A 480 -30.32 11.55 0.45
N SER A 481 -30.55 11.71 -0.85
CA SER A 481 -31.24 10.71 -1.67
C SER A 481 -30.55 9.34 -1.80
N LEU A 482 -29.36 9.13 -1.21
CA LEU A 482 -28.75 7.80 -1.15
C LEU A 482 -29.50 6.83 -0.22
N VAL A 483 -30.35 7.30 0.69
CA VAL A 483 -31.17 6.42 1.54
C VAL A 483 -32.26 5.69 0.76
N LYS A 484 -32.73 6.27 -0.35
CA LYS A 484 -33.98 5.85 -1.00
C LYS A 484 -34.00 4.37 -1.34
N PRO A 485 -32.96 3.75 -1.92
CA PRO A 485 -32.95 2.31 -2.17
C PRO A 485 -33.33 1.45 -0.96
N ALA A 486 -33.00 1.84 0.28
CA ALA A 486 -33.44 1.11 1.48
C ALA A 486 -34.96 1.16 1.69
N VAL A 487 -35.61 2.31 1.41
CA VAL A 487 -37.08 2.45 1.48
C VAL A 487 -37.75 1.54 0.45
N TYR A 488 -37.26 1.56 -0.80
CA TYR A 488 -37.81 0.73 -1.88
C TYR A 488 -37.51 -0.76 -1.67
N LEU A 489 -36.34 -1.10 -1.12
CA LEU A 489 -36.00 -2.46 -0.70
C LEU A 489 -36.99 -2.96 0.35
N THR A 490 -37.32 -2.14 1.34
CA THR A 490 -38.30 -2.48 2.39
C THR A 490 -39.67 -2.78 1.78
N ALA A 491 -40.09 -2.01 0.76
CA ALA A 491 -41.32 -2.29 0.02
C ALA A 491 -41.24 -3.61 -0.76
N LEU A 492 -40.18 -3.79 -1.56
CA LEU A 492 -39.99 -4.96 -2.41
C LEU A 492 -39.75 -6.27 -1.63
N ALA A 493 -39.46 -6.18 -0.33
CA ALA A 493 -39.46 -7.31 0.60
C ALA A 493 -40.88 -7.82 0.93
N GLN A 494 -41.92 -7.07 0.58
CA GLN A 494 -43.34 -7.42 0.74
C GLN A 494 -44.01 -7.62 -0.63
N PRO A 495 -43.67 -8.70 -1.39
CA PRO A 495 -44.08 -8.87 -2.78
C PRO A 495 -45.59 -9.03 -2.97
N ASP A 496 -46.32 -9.39 -1.91
CA ASP A 496 -47.78 -9.51 -1.91
C ASP A 496 -48.47 -8.13 -1.93
N LYS A 497 -47.72 -7.04 -1.66
CA LYS A 497 -48.23 -5.66 -1.62
C LYS A 497 -47.55 -4.73 -2.61
N TYR A 498 -46.22 -4.85 -2.74
CA TYR A 498 -45.42 -3.94 -3.54
C TYR A 498 -44.59 -4.69 -4.56
N ASN A 499 -44.53 -4.14 -5.76
CA ASN A 499 -43.74 -4.64 -6.87
C ASN A 499 -43.23 -3.45 -7.71
N LEU A 500 -42.41 -3.69 -8.74
CA LEU A 500 -41.80 -2.60 -9.50
C LEU A 500 -42.82 -1.72 -10.25
N ALA A 501 -44.01 -2.25 -10.55
CA ALA A 501 -45.09 -1.55 -11.24
C ALA A 501 -46.08 -0.86 -10.29
N THR A 502 -46.00 -1.07 -8.98
CA THR A 502 -46.92 -0.46 -8.00
C THR A 502 -46.99 1.05 -8.19
N THR A 503 -48.20 1.59 -8.35
CA THR A 503 -48.44 3.03 -8.46
C THR A 503 -48.15 3.72 -7.13
N LEU A 504 -47.31 4.75 -7.16
CA LEU A 504 -47.07 5.67 -6.06
C LEU A 504 -47.64 7.04 -6.39
N ILE A 505 -48.08 7.77 -5.38
CA ILE A 505 -48.71 9.09 -5.55
C ILE A 505 -47.68 10.21 -5.34
N ASP A 506 -47.51 11.03 -6.38
CA ASP A 506 -46.70 12.24 -6.41
C ASP A 506 -47.59 13.49 -6.36
N LYS A 507 -48.25 13.71 -5.21
CA LYS A 507 -49.11 14.87 -4.91
C LYS A 507 -48.64 15.58 -3.63
N PRO A 508 -48.91 16.89 -3.44
CA PRO A 508 -48.50 17.61 -2.24
C PRO A 508 -48.90 16.88 -0.96
N ILE A 509 -47.96 16.76 -0.02
CA ILE A 509 -48.22 16.19 1.32
C ILE A 509 -47.76 17.13 2.41
N THR A 510 -48.41 17.01 3.55
CA THR A 510 -48.12 17.76 4.76
C THR A 510 -48.17 16.83 5.95
N LEU A 511 -47.06 16.72 6.67
CA LEU A 511 -46.92 15.88 7.85
C LEU A 511 -46.80 16.78 9.08
N LYS A 512 -47.63 16.51 10.10
CA LYS A 512 -47.56 17.21 11.39
C LYS A 512 -46.58 16.47 12.30
N GLY A 513 -45.58 17.18 12.81
CA GLY A 513 -44.64 16.67 13.80
C GLY A 513 -45.20 16.74 15.22
N ASN A 514 -44.55 16.02 16.15
CA ASN A 514 -44.98 15.89 17.53
C ASN A 514 -45.01 17.22 18.32
N LYS A 515 -44.33 18.25 17.83
CA LYS A 515 -44.28 19.60 18.43
C LYS A 515 -45.15 20.64 17.67
N GLY A 516 -46.05 20.19 16.81
CA GLY A 516 -46.90 21.08 15.99
C GLY A 516 -46.20 21.65 14.74
N GLU A 517 -44.92 21.37 14.55
CA GLU A 517 -44.21 21.72 13.31
C GLU A 517 -44.79 21.01 12.10
N VAL A 518 -44.88 21.71 10.97
CA VAL A 518 -45.47 21.21 9.75
C VAL A 518 -44.39 21.01 8.71
N TRP A 519 -44.22 19.77 8.23
CA TRP A 519 -43.24 19.41 7.21
C TRP A 519 -43.93 19.06 5.89
N SER A 520 -43.62 19.83 4.84
CA SER A 520 -44.14 19.61 3.49
C SER A 520 -42.98 19.38 2.51
N PRO A 521 -42.55 18.11 2.31
CA PRO A 521 -41.48 17.79 1.38
C PRO A 521 -41.87 18.14 -0.07
N ARG A 522 -40.87 18.47 -0.89
CA ARG A 522 -41.04 18.80 -2.32
C ARG A 522 -40.06 18.00 -3.17
N ASN A 523 -40.45 17.73 -4.41
CA ASN A 523 -39.52 17.22 -5.42
C ASN A 523 -38.45 18.27 -5.76
N PHE A 524 -37.29 17.79 -6.23
CA PHE A 524 -36.15 18.65 -6.54
C PHE A 524 -36.47 19.71 -7.60
N ASP A 525 -37.23 19.33 -8.62
CA ASP A 525 -37.73 20.20 -9.70
C ASP A 525 -38.99 20.99 -9.33
N ARG A 526 -39.52 20.79 -8.11
CA ARG A 526 -40.76 21.40 -7.59
C ARG A 526 -42.01 21.07 -8.41
N GLN A 527 -41.99 19.99 -9.19
CA GLN A 527 -43.13 19.52 -9.97
C GLN A 527 -43.75 18.26 -9.36
N PHE A 528 -45.05 18.06 -9.60
CA PHE A 528 -45.82 16.89 -9.19
C PHE A 528 -46.28 16.14 -10.44
N ARG A 529 -46.20 14.81 -10.42
CA ARG A 529 -46.49 13.95 -11.57
C ARG A 529 -47.79 13.17 -11.44
N GLY A 530 -48.53 13.33 -10.34
CA GLY A 530 -49.75 12.58 -10.11
C GLY A 530 -49.44 11.14 -9.72
N GLU A 531 -49.48 10.21 -10.66
CA GLU A 531 -49.24 8.78 -10.44
C GLU A 531 -47.94 8.36 -11.12
N VAL A 532 -47.09 7.64 -10.39
CA VAL A 532 -45.77 7.20 -10.88
C VAL A 532 -45.48 5.77 -10.44
N PRO A 533 -45.00 4.89 -11.34
CA PRO A 533 -44.67 3.53 -10.96
C PRO A 533 -43.42 3.51 -10.07
N LEU A 534 -43.38 2.55 -9.14
CA LEU A 534 -42.35 2.42 -8.10
C LEU A 534 -40.92 2.43 -8.66
N TYR A 535 -40.64 1.68 -9.73
CA TYR A 535 -39.30 1.67 -10.34
C TYR A 535 -38.89 3.05 -10.86
N LEU A 536 -39.83 3.81 -11.44
CA LEU A 536 -39.57 5.12 -12.03
C LEU A 536 -39.40 6.19 -10.96
N ALA A 537 -40.16 6.10 -9.87
CA ALA A 537 -40.00 6.97 -8.71
C ALA A 537 -38.59 6.86 -8.11
N LEU A 538 -38.05 5.63 -8.01
CA LEU A 538 -36.66 5.40 -7.59
C LEU A 538 -35.65 5.88 -8.66
N ALA A 539 -35.86 5.55 -9.93
CA ALA A 539 -34.95 5.90 -11.03
C ALA A 539 -34.81 7.43 -11.20
N LYS A 540 -35.92 8.17 -11.10
CA LYS A 540 -35.95 9.64 -11.12
C LYS A 540 -35.69 10.27 -9.75
N SER A 541 -35.55 9.45 -8.71
CA SER A 541 -35.26 9.88 -7.34
C SER A 541 -36.27 10.90 -6.81
N LEU A 542 -37.58 10.65 -7.00
CA LEU A 542 -38.65 11.54 -6.54
C LEU A 542 -38.76 11.55 -5.01
N ASN A 543 -38.94 12.72 -4.41
CA ASN A 543 -38.96 12.87 -2.94
C ASN A 543 -40.31 12.50 -2.37
N VAL A 544 -41.38 13.06 -2.93
CA VAL A 544 -42.73 12.96 -2.37
C VAL A 544 -43.26 11.52 -2.38
N PRO A 545 -43.17 10.76 -3.50
CA PRO A 545 -43.58 9.35 -3.51
C PRO A 545 -42.78 8.49 -2.54
N THR A 546 -41.50 8.81 -2.35
CA THR A 546 -40.63 8.07 -1.42
C THR A 546 -41.03 8.30 0.04
N VAL A 547 -41.39 9.54 0.40
CA VAL A 547 -41.88 9.83 1.76
C VAL A 547 -43.22 9.15 2.00
N GLN A 548 -44.15 9.21 1.05
CA GLN A 548 -45.44 8.52 1.19
C GLN A 548 -45.25 7.00 1.35
N LEU A 549 -44.42 6.38 0.50
CA LEU A 549 -44.10 4.96 0.60
C LEU A 549 -43.47 4.63 1.97
N GLY A 550 -42.50 5.41 2.41
CA GLY A 550 -41.87 5.22 3.73
C GLY A 550 -42.87 5.33 4.88
N MET A 551 -43.82 6.27 4.82
CA MET A 551 -44.88 6.39 5.82
C MET A 551 -45.85 5.20 5.81
N GLN A 552 -46.15 4.64 4.65
CA GLN A 552 -46.99 3.43 4.52
C GLN A 552 -46.30 2.18 5.04
N LEU A 553 -44.98 2.07 4.87
CA LEU A 553 -44.17 0.96 5.38
C LEU A 553 -43.94 1.07 6.89
N GLY A 554 -43.82 2.31 7.40
CA GLY A 554 -43.50 2.59 8.79
C GLY A 554 -42.00 2.85 9.01
N ILE A 555 -41.72 3.79 9.92
CA ILE A 555 -40.36 4.26 10.25
C ILE A 555 -39.47 3.12 10.77
N GLU A 556 -40.01 2.25 11.62
CA GLU A 556 -39.23 1.14 12.21
C GLU A 556 -38.78 0.12 11.16
N GLN A 557 -39.67 -0.31 10.26
CA GLN A 557 -39.33 -1.32 9.23
C GLN A 557 -38.21 -0.82 8.29
N VAL A 558 -38.26 0.46 7.92
CA VAL A 558 -37.20 1.06 7.09
C VAL A 558 -35.90 1.21 7.90
N SER A 559 -35.99 1.57 9.19
CA SER A 559 -34.83 1.66 10.08
C SER A 559 -34.14 0.30 10.24
N ASP A 560 -34.92 -0.77 10.44
CA ASP A 560 -34.40 -2.14 10.55
C ASP A 560 -33.74 -2.59 9.24
N THR A 561 -34.31 -2.21 8.09
CA THR A 561 -33.68 -2.48 6.79
C THR A 561 -32.32 -1.78 6.66
N LEU A 562 -32.20 -0.53 7.08
CA LEU A 562 -30.91 0.18 7.10
C LEU A 562 -29.88 -0.52 8.01
N VAL A 563 -30.30 -0.99 9.19
CA VAL A 563 -29.43 -1.77 10.09
C VAL A 563 -28.99 -3.09 9.45
N ARG A 564 -29.91 -3.83 8.82
CA ARG A 564 -29.60 -5.08 8.08
C ARG A 564 -28.60 -4.81 6.94
N LEU A 565 -28.72 -3.68 6.24
CA LEU A 565 -27.75 -3.28 5.21
C LEU A 565 -26.36 -2.93 5.77
N GLY A 566 -26.24 -2.68 7.08
CA GLY A 566 -24.97 -2.45 7.77
C GLY A 566 -24.78 -1.02 8.28
N VAL A 567 -25.83 -0.22 8.34
CA VAL A 567 -25.81 1.09 9.02
C VAL A 567 -25.89 0.88 10.54
N ASN A 568 -25.08 1.60 11.30
CA ASN A 568 -25.16 1.58 12.77
C ASN A 568 -26.50 2.18 13.22
N LYS A 569 -27.16 1.53 14.20
CA LYS A 569 -28.50 1.93 14.64
C LYS A 569 -28.51 3.35 15.23
N GLU A 570 -27.43 3.74 15.88
CA GLU A 570 -27.24 5.02 16.57
C GLU A 570 -27.15 6.20 15.59
N GLU A 571 -26.78 5.94 14.34
CA GLU A 571 -26.73 6.97 13.28
C GLU A 571 -28.13 7.26 12.71
N ILE A 572 -29.07 6.34 12.88
CA ILE A 572 -30.42 6.44 12.31
C ILE A 572 -31.29 7.28 13.24
N ARG A 573 -31.86 8.37 12.70
CA ARG A 573 -32.87 9.18 13.39
C ARG A 573 -34.26 8.76 12.92
N PRO A 574 -35.09 8.11 13.76
CA PRO A 574 -36.37 7.54 13.34
C PRO A 574 -37.47 8.62 13.24
N VAL A 575 -37.34 9.50 12.25
CA VAL A 575 -38.30 10.57 11.93
C VAL A 575 -38.58 10.60 10.43
N PRO A 576 -39.73 11.11 9.94
CA PRO A 576 -40.10 11.03 8.52
C PRO A 576 -39.05 11.57 7.53
N SER A 577 -38.26 12.56 7.92
CA SER A 577 -37.18 13.11 7.10
C SER A 577 -36.04 12.11 6.82
N MET A 578 -35.95 11.01 7.57
CA MET A 578 -35.01 9.92 7.32
C MET A 578 -35.19 9.29 5.95
N PHE A 579 -36.43 9.24 5.41
CA PHE A 579 -36.71 8.69 4.07
C PHE A 579 -36.08 9.51 2.95
N LEU A 580 -35.60 10.72 3.25
CA LEU A 580 -34.84 11.58 2.35
C LEU A 580 -33.37 11.77 2.79
N GLY A 581 -32.90 11.00 3.77
CA GLY A 581 -31.50 10.93 4.19
C GLY A 581 -31.08 12.05 5.15
N ALA A 582 -32.00 12.49 6.03
CA ALA A 582 -31.74 13.47 7.08
C ALA A 582 -30.94 12.89 8.28
N PHE A 583 -29.92 12.09 7.98
CA PHE A 583 -28.93 11.58 8.93
C PHE A 583 -27.59 11.44 8.20
N SER A 584 -26.50 11.42 8.97
CA SER A 584 -25.16 11.51 8.43
C SER A 584 -24.48 10.15 8.45
N LEU A 585 -23.74 9.83 7.38
CA LEU A 585 -22.84 8.68 7.32
C LEU A 585 -21.52 9.09 6.68
N THR A 586 -20.49 8.29 6.93
CA THR A 586 -19.20 8.39 6.23
C THR A 586 -19.27 7.66 4.87
N PRO A 587 -18.41 8.00 3.90
CA PRO A 587 -18.32 7.25 2.65
C PRO A 587 -18.11 5.74 2.85
N TYR A 588 -17.35 5.34 3.88
CA TYR A 588 -17.18 3.95 4.29
C TYR A 588 -18.51 3.28 4.69
N GLN A 589 -19.31 3.92 5.56
CA GLN A 589 -20.61 3.39 5.98
C GLN A 589 -21.61 3.31 4.82
N VAL A 590 -21.59 4.29 3.91
CA VAL A 590 -22.39 4.26 2.68
C VAL A 590 -21.97 3.10 1.77
N ALA A 591 -20.66 2.88 1.61
CA ALA A 591 -20.15 1.75 0.83
C ALA A 591 -20.61 0.40 1.41
N GLN A 592 -20.58 0.22 2.74
CA GLN A 592 -21.10 -1.00 3.37
C GLN A 592 -22.59 -1.22 3.09
N MET A 593 -23.40 -0.15 3.17
CA MET A 593 -24.84 -0.22 2.89
C MET A 593 -25.12 -0.70 1.47
N TYR A 594 -24.41 -0.13 0.48
CA TYR A 594 -24.59 -0.48 -0.92
C TYR A 594 -23.92 -1.80 -1.32
N GLN A 595 -22.84 -2.20 -0.64
CA GLN A 595 -22.24 -3.52 -0.78
C GLN A 595 -23.27 -4.60 -0.45
N THR A 596 -23.92 -4.51 0.72
CA THR A 596 -24.95 -5.48 1.11
C THR A 596 -26.12 -5.49 0.12
N LEU A 597 -26.61 -4.30 -0.27
CA LEU A 597 -27.74 -4.16 -1.19
C LEU A 597 -27.45 -4.81 -2.55
N THR A 598 -26.30 -4.50 -3.13
CA THR A 598 -25.97 -4.90 -4.51
C THR A 598 -25.27 -6.25 -4.59
N ASN A 599 -24.88 -6.85 -3.47
CA ASN A 599 -24.47 -8.24 -3.36
C ASN A 599 -25.67 -9.20 -3.17
N SER A 600 -26.79 -8.89 -3.81
CA SER A 600 -28.05 -9.66 -3.69
C SER A 600 -28.49 -9.89 -2.24
N GLY A 601 -28.30 -8.87 -1.39
CA GLY A 601 -28.70 -8.89 0.01
C GLY A 601 -27.71 -9.59 0.95
N LYS A 602 -26.56 -10.05 0.46
CA LYS A 602 -25.50 -10.66 1.27
C LYS A 602 -24.56 -9.60 1.83
N LYS A 603 -24.51 -9.46 3.15
CA LYS A 603 -23.59 -8.55 3.83
C LYS A 603 -22.21 -9.20 3.91
N ALA A 604 -21.22 -8.53 3.35
CA ALA A 604 -19.82 -8.82 3.58
C ALA A 604 -19.21 -7.61 4.32
N PRO A 605 -18.75 -7.77 5.57
CA PRO A 605 -18.11 -6.70 6.31
C PRO A 605 -16.90 -6.14 5.55
N LEU A 606 -16.81 -4.83 5.45
CA LEU A 606 -15.70 -4.22 4.74
C LEU A 606 -14.36 -4.53 5.42
N SER A 607 -13.33 -4.84 4.62
CA SER A 607 -12.00 -5.14 5.16
C SER A 607 -10.84 -4.73 4.24
N ALA A 608 -9.82 -4.12 4.85
CA ALA A 608 -8.56 -3.75 4.23
C ALA A 608 -7.46 -4.80 4.45
N LEU A 609 -7.53 -5.56 5.55
CA LEU A 609 -6.51 -6.52 5.97
C LEU A 609 -6.82 -7.93 5.48
N ARG A 610 -5.88 -8.54 4.73
CA ARG A 610 -5.96 -9.94 4.26
C ARG A 610 -5.18 -10.89 5.13
N SER A 611 -3.90 -10.61 5.40
CA SER A 611 -3.06 -11.46 6.24
C SER A 611 -1.89 -10.72 6.87
N VAL A 612 -1.37 -11.28 7.96
CA VAL A 612 -0.16 -10.82 8.64
C VAL A 612 0.74 -12.02 8.88
N LEU A 613 2.00 -11.91 8.46
CA LEU A 613 3.02 -12.94 8.60
C LEU A 613 4.25 -12.38 9.33
N ASP A 614 4.99 -13.25 10.01
CA ASP A 614 6.34 -12.94 10.50
C ASP A 614 7.41 -13.14 9.40
N LEU A 615 8.69 -13.00 9.77
CA LEU A 615 9.83 -13.14 8.84
C LEU A 615 10.08 -14.60 8.45
N GLU A 616 9.70 -15.53 9.31
CA GLU A 616 9.79 -16.97 9.11
C GLU A 616 8.68 -17.50 8.20
N GLY A 617 7.63 -16.69 7.96
CA GLY A 617 6.48 -17.03 7.13
C GLY A 617 5.30 -17.61 7.89
N ASN A 618 5.33 -17.61 9.23
CA ASN A 618 4.20 -18.05 10.03
C ASN A 618 3.06 -17.03 9.95
N VAL A 619 1.84 -17.54 9.78
CA VAL A 619 0.63 -16.71 9.67
C VAL A 619 0.16 -16.32 11.07
N LEU A 620 0.25 -15.03 11.40
CA LEU A 620 -0.27 -14.45 12.64
C LEU A 620 -1.75 -14.10 12.54
N TYR A 621 -2.19 -13.72 11.35
CA TYR A 621 -3.59 -13.42 11.05
C TYR A 621 -3.90 -13.76 9.59
N GLN A 622 -5.08 -14.32 9.35
CA GLN A 622 -5.63 -14.55 8.02
C GLN A 622 -7.13 -14.19 8.02
N SER A 623 -7.54 -13.36 7.08
CA SER A 623 -8.94 -13.02 6.86
C SER A 623 -9.67 -14.20 6.25
N ILE A 624 -10.77 -14.59 6.90
CA ILE A 624 -11.72 -15.60 6.42
C ILE A 624 -12.97 -14.85 5.97
N PRO A 625 -13.42 -14.98 4.71
CA PRO A 625 -14.63 -14.31 4.24
C PRO A 625 -15.86 -14.63 5.10
N LYS A 626 -16.46 -13.60 5.71
CA LYS A 626 -17.69 -13.72 6.50
C LYS A 626 -18.83 -13.08 5.72
N VAL A 627 -19.57 -13.90 4.98
CA VAL A 627 -20.72 -13.43 4.19
C VAL A 627 -22.00 -14.01 4.77
N SER A 628 -22.98 -13.17 5.07
CA SER A 628 -24.28 -13.60 5.58
C SER A 628 -25.42 -12.97 4.80
N GLN A 629 -26.52 -13.71 4.61
CA GLN A 629 -27.73 -13.15 4.00
C GLN A 629 -28.36 -12.17 4.99
N ALA A 630 -28.35 -10.88 4.66
CA ALA A 630 -28.86 -9.83 5.54
C ALA A 630 -30.28 -9.43 5.15
N VAL A 631 -30.59 -9.29 3.87
CA VAL A 631 -31.94 -8.98 3.33
C VAL A 631 -32.33 -9.98 2.26
N GLU A 632 -33.60 -10.04 1.89
CA GLU A 632 -34.14 -11.03 0.94
C GLU A 632 -33.50 -10.86 -0.45
N GLN A 633 -33.02 -11.96 -1.02
CA GLN A 633 -32.24 -11.94 -2.27
C GLN A 633 -33.02 -11.30 -3.43
N GLN A 634 -34.30 -11.65 -3.55
CA GLN A 634 -35.22 -11.17 -4.58
C GLN A 634 -35.45 -9.66 -4.46
N ALA A 635 -35.69 -9.15 -3.25
CA ALA A 635 -35.93 -7.74 -3.01
C ALA A 635 -34.67 -6.89 -3.30
N ALA A 636 -33.50 -7.36 -2.88
CA ALA A 636 -32.22 -6.72 -3.16
C ALA A 636 -31.90 -6.71 -4.67
N TRP A 637 -32.18 -7.82 -5.36
CA TRP A 637 -32.03 -7.93 -6.80
C TRP A 637 -32.96 -6.96 -7.55
N LEU A 638 -34.24 -6.89 -7.19
CA LEU A 638 -35.23 -5.98 -7.80
C LEU A 638 -34.86 -4.51 -7.55
N THR A 639 -34.36 -4.19 -6.36
CA THR A 639 -33.87 -2.84 -6.03
C THR A 639 -32.65 -2.48 -6.87
N THR A 640 -31.71 -3.42 -7.04
CA THR A 640 -30.52 -3.23 -7.90
C THR A 640 -30.94 -3.07 -9.36
N TYR A 641 -31.92 -3.83 -9.84
CA TYR A 641 -32.51 -3.66 -11.17
C TYR A 641 -33.12 -2.25 -11.35
N ALA A 642 -33.87 -1.75 -10.38
CA ALA A 642 -34.40 -0.38 -10.42
C ALA A 642 -33.29 0.68 -10.39
N MET A 643 -32.16 0.42 -9.72
CA MET A 643 -30.97 1.28 -9.80
C MET A 643 -30.31 1.25 -11.19
N LYS A 644 -30.33 0.12 -11.92
CA LYS A 644 -29.92 0.08 -13.34
C LYS A 644 -30.81 0.97 -14.20
N ARG A 645 -32.12 1.01 -13.94
CA ARG A 645 -33.04 1.98 -14.57
C ARG A 645 -32.68 3.42 -14.24
N GLY A 646 -32.22 3.68 -13.01
CA GLY A 646 -31.66 4.98 -12.61
C GLY A 646 -30.47 5.44 -13.45
N VAL A 647 -29.61 4.52 -13.89
CA VAL A 647 -28.51 4.81 -14.82
C VAL A 647 -28.98 4.87 -16.27
N LEU A 648 -29.95 4.05 -16.67
CA LEU A 648 -30.45 4.02 -18.05
C LEU A 648 -31.25 5.27 -18.41
N GLU A 649 -32.23 5.65 -17.59
CA GLU A 649 -33.20 6.71 -17.91
C GLU A 649 -33.36 7.74 -16.77
N GLY A 650 -32.72 7.51 -15.63
CA GLY A 650 -32.87 8.30 -14.41
C GLY A 650 -31.81 9.39 -14.19
N THR A 651 -31.52 9.66 -12.91
CA THR A 651 -30.55 10.70 -12.51
C THR A 651 -29.10 10.35 -12.84
N GLY A 652 -28.79 9.09 -13.16
CA GLY A 652 -27.48 8.59 -13.56
C GLY A 652 -27.25 8.53 -15.07
N ARG A 653 -28.22 8.97 -15.89
CA ARG A 653 -28.21 8.84 -17.38
C ARG A 653 -26.96 9.33 -18.11
N TYR A 654 -26.17 10.20 -17.47
CA TYR A 654 -24.88 10.64 -18.00
C TYR A 654 -23.95 9.46 -18.31
N LEU A 655 -23.96 8.39 -17.50
CA LEU A 655 -23.12 7.21 -17.72
C LEU A 655 -23.56 6.38 -18.94
N ASN A 656 -24.85 6.40 -19.27
CA ASN A 656 -25.39 5.55 -20.33
C ASN A 656 -24.76 5.85 -21.70
N ASN A 657 -24.44 7.12 -21.97
CA ASN A 657 -23.84 7.53 -23.24
C ASN A 657 -22.48 6.87 -23.51
N GLN A 658 -21.72 6.54 -22.47
CA GLN A 658 -20.35 6.00 -22.59
C GLN A 658 -20.24 4.54 -22.15
N PHE A 659 -21.11 4.10 -21.23
CA PHE A 659 -20.96 2.82 -20.54
C PHE A 659 -22.25 1.96 -20.57
N ALA A 660 -23.15 2.17 -21.55
CA ALA A 660 -24.37 1.38 -21.68
C ALA A 660 -24.11 -0.14 -21.69
N TRP A 661 -23.01 -0.57 -22.33
CA TRP A 661 -22.61 -1.98 -22.45
C TRP A 661 -22.31 -2.64 -21.09
N ALA A 662 -21.84 -1.86 -20.11
CA ALA A 662 -21.50 -2.35 -18.77
C ALA A 662 -22.75 -2.55 -17.88
N ALA A 663 -23.90 -2.03 -18.31
CA ALA A 663 -25.19 -2.20 -17.62
C ALA A 663 -25.14 -1.84 -16.13
N LEU A 664 -24.45 -0.73 -15.81
CA LEU A 664 -24.17 -0.25 -14.45
C LEU A 664 -25.45 0.01 -13.65
N ALA A 665 -25.34 -0.11 -12.33
CA ALA A 665 -26.33 0.39 -11.38
C ALA A 665 -25.76 1.61 -10.65
N GLY A 666 -26.63 2.50 -10.18
CA GLY A 666 -26.15 3.62 -9.38
C GLY A 666 -27.24 4.48 -8.76
N LYS A 667 -26.84 5.31 -7.81
CA LYS A 667 -27.73 6.24 -7.12
C LYS A 667 -27.03 7.58 -6.86
N THR A 668 -27.70 8.65 -7.23
CA THR A 668 -27.30 10.02 -6.89
C THR A 668 -27.83 10.41 -5.51
N GLY A 669 -27.01 11.13 -4.74
CA GLY A 669 -27.41 11.82 -3.53
C GLY A 669 -27.10 13.31 -3.62
N THR A 670 -28.06 14.14 -3.22
CA THR A 670 -27.91 15.59 -3.12
C THR A 670 -28.56 16.01 -1.82
N THR A 671 -27.88 16.82 -1.01
CA THR A 671 -28.43 17.38 0.23
C THR A 671 -29.03 18.77 -0.02
N ASN A 672 -29.76 19.28 0.98
CA ASN A 672 -30.32 20.64 0.92
C ASN A 672 -29.22 21.68 0.68
N ASP A 673 -29.57 22.75 -0.03
CA ASP A 673 -28.65 23.80 -0.49
C ASP A 673 -27.47 23.30 -1.34
N SER A 674 -27.49 22.04 -1.80
CA SER A 674 -26.37 21.42 -2.53
C SER A 674 -25.05 21.54 -1.76
N ARG A 675 -25.05 21.19 -0.46
CA ARG A 675 -23.85 21.15 0.39
C ARG A 675 -23.00 19.92 0.12
N ASP A 676 -23.66 18.79 -0.12
CA ASP A 676 -23.02 17.51 -0.40
C ASP A 676 -23.54 16.97 -1.73
N SER A 677 -22.58 16.54 -2.55
CA SER A 677 -22.83 15.81 -3.78
C SER A 677 -22.31 14.40 -3.60
N TRP A 678 -23.21 13.42 -3.71
CA TRP A 678 -22.91 12.01 -3.58
C TRP A 678 -23.23 11.24 -4.86
N PHE A 679 -22.44 10.21 -5.12
CA PHE A 679 -22.78 9.18 -6.09
C PHE A 679 -22.29 7.83 -5.59
N VAL A 680 -23.14 6.81 -5.70
CA VAL A 680 -22.73 5.41 -5.58
C VAL A 680 -22.94 4.75 -6.93
N GLY A 681 -21.86 4.23 -7.51
CA GLY A 681 -21.86 3.48 -8.75
C GLY A 681 -21.50 2.03 -8.51
N VAL A 682 -22.08 1.12 -9.28
CA VAL A 682 -21.88 -0.32 -9.15
C VAL A 682 -21.72 -0.94 -10.52
N ASP A 683 -20.61 -1.65 -10.70
CA ASP A 683 -20.31 -2.47 -11.87
C ASP A 683 -20.24 -3.96 -11.46
N GLY A 684 -19.75 -4.85 -12.35
CA GLY A 684 -19.61 -6.27 -12.04
C GLY A 684 -18.70 -6.57 -10.84
N ARG A 685 -17.72 -5.69 -10.61
CA ARG A 685 -16.55 -5.87 -9.75
C ARG A 685 -16.70 -5.16 -8.40
N GLU A 686 -17.07 -3.89 -8.43
CA GLU A 686 -16.93 -2.95 -7.34
C GLU A 686 -18.20 -2.13 -7.07
N VAL A 687 -18.36 -1.75 -5.81
CA VAL A 687 -19.23 -0.65 -5.35
C VAL A 687 -18.34 0.55 -5.06
N THR A 688 -18.50 1.63 -5.81
CA THR A 688 -17.71 2.86 -5.64
C THR A 688 -18.59 3.98 -5.08
N THR A 689 -18.26 4.45 -3.89
CA THR A 689 -18.89 5.61 -3.26
C THR A 689 -18.00 6.84 -3.45
N VAL A 690 -18.57 7.93 -3.97
CA VAL A 690 -17.91 9.22 -4.13
C VAL A 690 -18.71 10.30 -3.40
N TRP A 691 -18.01 11.10 -2.60
CA TRP A 691 -18.52 12.30 -1.94
C TRP A 691 -17.72 13.53 -2.36
N LEU A 692 -18.42 14.63 -2.59
CA LEU A 692 -17.86 15.96 -2.77
C LEU A 692 -18.57 16.93 -1.83
N GLY A 693 -17.81 17.82 -1.19
CA GLY A 693 -18.35 18.81 -0.26
C GLY A 693 -17.27 19.78 0.22
N ARG A 694 -17.61 20.60 1.22
CA ARG A 694 -16.65 21.50 1.88
C ARG A 694 -16.59 21.21 3.36
N ASP A 695 -15.40 21.32 3.93
CA ASP A 695 -15.19 21.09 5.37
C ASP A 695 -16.00 22.06 6.23
N ASP A 696 -16.15 23.31 5.78
CA ASP A 696 -16.99 24.35 6.42
C ASP A 696 -18.50 24.15 6.24
N ASN A 697 -18.91 23.07 5.57
CA ASN A 697 -20.31 22.71 5.30
C ASN A 697 -21.13 23.78 4.55
N GLN A 698 -20.45 24.65 3.79
CA GLN A 698 -21.08 25.62 2.91
C GLN A 698 -21.55 24.97 1.60
N PRO A 699 -22.54 25.57 0.90
CA PRO A 699 -22.99 25.11 -0.41
C PRO A 699 -21.86 24.99 -1.45
N ILE A 700 -21.88 23.90 -2.23
CA ILE A 700 -20.95 23.68 -3.37
C ILE A 700 -21.60 23.90 -4.74
N LYS A 701 -22.91 24.17 -4.80
CA LYS A 701 -23.67 24.39 -6.05
C LYS A 701 -23.59 23.23 -7.05
N LEU A 702 -23.21 22.03 -6.57
CA LEU A 702 -23.13 20.81 -7.34
C LEU A 702 -24.12 19.79 -6.78
N THR A 703 -24.85 19.13 -7.68
CA THR A 703 -25.72 18.00 -7.36
C THR A 703 -24.95 16.69 -7.51
N GLY A 704 -25.50 15.58 -7.01
CA GLY A 704 -24.92 14.25 -7.24
C GLY A 704 -24.65 13.94 -8.73
N SER A 705 -25.50 14.41 -9.65
CA SER A 705 -25.34 14.20 -11.10
C SER A 705 -24.32 15.14 -11.77
N SER A 706 -24.08 16.33 -11.21
CA SER A 706 -23.16 17.33 -11.78
C SER A 706 -21.79 17.36 -11.10
N GLY A 707 -21.66 16.74 -9.92
CA GLY A 707 -20.41 16.63 -9.17
C GLY A 707 -19.89 15.20 -9.09
N ALA A 708 -20.29 14.44 -8.06
CA ALA A 708 -19.72 13.14 -7.71
C ALA A 708 -19.85 12.10 -8.85
N LEU A 709 -20.96 12.13 -9.60
CA LEU A 709 -21.13 11.29 -10.78
C LEU A 709 -20.06 11.54 -11.85
N ARG A 710 -19.54 12.77 -11.97
CA ARG A 710 -18.49 13.12 -12.94
C ARG A 710 -17.14 12.55 -12.56
N VAL A 711 -16.83 12.53 -11.26
CA VAL A 711 -15.65 11.84 -10.72
C VAL A 711 -15.75 10.33 -10.97
N TYR A 712 -16.91 9.73 -10.70
CA TYR A 712 -17.11 8.31 -10.97
C TYR A 712 -17.00 7.97 -12.47
N ALA A 713 -17.53 8.81 -13.36
CA ALA A 713 -17.37 8.62 -14.81
C ALA A 713 -15.90 8.67 -15.26
N GLU A 714 -15.10 9.61 -14.73
CA GLU A 714 -13.66 9.67 -14.98
C GLU A 714 -12.95 8.41 -14.45
N TYR A 715 -13.34 7.92 -13.27
CA TYR A 715 -12.82 6.66 -12.72
C TYR A 715 -13.06 5.49 -13.68
N LEU A 716 -14.30 5.31 -14.14
CA LEU A 716 -14.67 4.23 -15.07
C LEU A 716 -13.94 4.32 -16.41
N GLN A 717 -13.67 5.52 -16.90
CA GLN A 717 -12.93 5.71 -18.15
C GLN A 717 -11.53 5.08 -18.10
N HIS A 718 -10.88 5.08 -16.93
CA HIS A 718 -9.52 4.54 -16.77
C HIS A 718 -9.46 3.17 -16.11
N ARG A 719 -10.39 2.84 -15.21
CA ARG A 719 -10.44 1.53 -14.54
C ARG A 719 -11.04 0.45 -15.43
N ILE A 720 -11.87 0.85 -16.40
CA ILE A 720 -12.70 0.01 -17.27
C ILE A 720 -13.69 -0.82 -16.43
N PRO A 721 -15.00 -0.53 -16.52
CA PRO A 721 -15.98 -1.24 -15.71
C PRO A 721 -16.09 -2.72 -16.13
N GLU A 722 -16.41 -3.59 -15.18
CA GLU A 722 -16.90 -4.93 -15.51
C GLU A 722 -18.41 -4.89 -15.74
N LYS A 723 -18.91 -5.72 -16.67
CA LYS A 723 -20.34 -5.78 -16.96
C LYS A 723 -21.10 -6.28 -15.72
N LEU A 724 -22.05 -5.48 -15.23
CA LEU A 724 -22.88 -5.86 -14.10
C LEU A 724 -23.93 -6.90 -14.52
N LEU A 725 -23.56 -8.16 -14.36
CA LEU A 725 -24.44 -9.31 -14.48
C LEU A 725 -25.20 -9.53 -13.16
N LEU A 726 -26.52 -9.65 -13.26
CA LEU A 726 -27.40 -9.93 -12.15
C LEU A 726 -28.02 -11.32 -12.34
N PRO A 727 -27.43 -12.39 -11.76
CA PRO A 727 -28.01 -13.73 -11.82
C PRO A 727 -29.45 -13.72 -11.31
N TRP A 728 -30.37 -14.34 -12.04
CA TRP A 728 -31.79 -14.35 -11.68
C TRP A 728 -32.02 -15.24 -10.46
N PRO A 729 -32.57 -14.71 -9.34
CA PRO A 729 -32.92 -15.53 -8.21
C PRO A 729 -34.19 -16.33 -8.49
N GLN A 730 -34.34 -17.45 -7.78
CA GLN A 730 -35.57 -18.24 -7.84
C GLN A 730 -36.78 -17.39 -7.43
N GLY A 731 -37.92 -17.63 -8.08
CA GLY A 731 -39.17 -16.92 -7.82
C GLY A 731 -39.25 -15.52 -8.44
N ILE A 732 -38.28 -15.08 -9.24
CA ILE A 732 -38.46 -13.90 -10.10
C ILE A 732 -39.00 -14.32 -11.46
N THR A 733 -40.05 -13.65 -11.92
CA THR A 733 -40.61 -13.77 -13.28
C THR A 733 -40.67 -12.40 -13.95
N THR A 734 -40.91 -12.33 -15.25
CA THR A 734 -41.14 -11.07 -15.97
C THR A 734 -42.58 -10.95 -16.42
N ILE A 735 -43.20 -9.80 -16.15
CA ILE A 735 -44.59 -9.49 -16.52
C ILE A 735 -44.61 -8.26 -17.42
N GLY A 736 -45.43 -8.29 -18.47
CA GLY A 736 -45.64 -7.17 -19.38
C GLY A 736 -46.60 -6.12 -18.80
N PHE A 737 -46.34 -4.85 -19.08
CA PHE A 737 -47.16 -3.73 -18.62
C PHE A 737 -47.36 -2.69 -19.73
N LYS A 738 -48.55 -2.11 -19.77
CA LYS A 738 -48.88 -0.94 -20.58
C LYS A 738 -49.05 0.28 -19.69
N THR A 739 -48.52 1.42 -20.11
CA THR A 739 -48.74 2.69 -19.41
C THR A 739 -50.15 3.22 -19.70
N SER A 740 -50.91 3.58 -18.66
CA SER A 740 -52.20 4.28 -18.77
C SER A 740 -52.01 5.74 -19.18
N ALA A 741 -53.11 6.45 -19.46
CA ALA A 741 -53.06 7.89 -19.77
C ALA A 741 -52.63 8.72 -18.55
N GLU A 742 -52.91 8.22 -17.35
CA GLU A 742 -52.64 8.83 -16.05
C GLU A 742 -51.23 8.51 -15.52
N GLY A 743 -50.51 7.60 -16.17
CA GLY A 743 -49.11 7.25 -15.85
C GLY A 743 -48.93 5.94 -15.07
N GLU A 744 -50.02 5.23 -14.76
CA GLU A 744 -49.99 3.93 -14.09
C GLU A 744 -49.48 2.82 -15.03
N LEU A 745 -48.94 1.76 -14.44
CA LEU A 745 -48.62 0.54 -15.19
C LEU A 745 -49.71 -0.51 -14.98
N VAL A 746 -50.51 -0.72 -16.01
CA VAL A 746 -51.54 -1.77 -16.04
C VAL A 746 -50.94 -3.03 -16.63
N GLN A 747 -51.20 -4.17 -15.99
CA GLN A 747 -50.71 -5.46 -16.46
C GLN A 747 -51.26 -5.77 -17.87
N ASP A 748 -50.34 -6.01 -18.80
CA ASP A 748 -50.62 -6.43 -20.18
C ASP A 748 -49.52 -7.42 -20.58
N CYS A 749 -49.80 -8.70 -20.42
CA CYS A 749 -48.81 -9.78 -20.51
C CYS A 749 -48.13 -9.88 -21.89
N HIS A 750 -48.74 -9.33 -22.93
CA HIS A 750 -48.22 -9.31 -24.30
C HIS A 750 -47.47 -8.03 -24.65
N ASN A 751 -47.41 -7.06 -23.74
CA ASN A 751 -46.67 -5.83 -23.98
C ASN A 751 -45.15 -6.07 -24.05
N GLU A 752 -44.46 -5.31 -24.90
CA GLU A 752 -43.00 -5.35 -25.01
C GLU A 752 -42.32 -4.84 -23.74
N PHE A 753 -42.93 -3.87 -23.06
CA PHE A 753 -42.39 -3.34 -21.82
C PHE A 753 -42.62 -4.32 -20.66
N LYS A 754 -41.55 -5.02 -20.29
CA LYS A 754 -41.56 -6.02 -19.21
C LYS A 754 -40.82 -5.53 -17.98
N LEU A 755 -41.34 -5.88 -16.82
CA LEU A 755 -40.69 -5.68 -15.53
C LEU A 755 -40.55 -7.00 -14.77
N PRO A 756 -39.40 -7.22 -14.11
CA PRO A 756 -39.24 -8.38 -13.24
C PRO A 756 -40.04 -8.20 -11.95
N MET A 757 -40.64 -9.28 -11.46
CA MET A 757 -41.49 -9.32 -10.27
C MET A 757 -41.15 -10.54 -9.42
N TRP A 758 -41.25 -10.40 -8.10
CA TRP A 758 -41.12 -11.53 -7.18
C TRP A 758 -42.46 -12.26 -7.08
N ASP A 759 -42.56 -13.39 -7.79
CA ASP A 759 -43.72 -14.25 -7.87
C ASP A 759 -43.49 -15.54 -7.06
N LYS A 760 -43.69 -15.43 -5.73
CA LYS A 760 -43.41 -16.53 -4.77
C LYS A 760 -44.06 -17.85 -5.16
N ASN A 761 -45.29 -17.81 -5.68
CA ASN A 761 -46.12 -18.98 -5.92
C ASN A 761 -46.36 -19.25 -7.41
N GLY A 762 -45.73 -18.50 -8.31
CA GLY A 762 -45.98 -18.60 -9.77
C GLY A 762 -47.36 -18.07 -10.20
N ALA A 763 -48.08 -17.36 -9.32
CA ALA A 763 -49.44 -16.91 -9.55
C ALA A 763 -49.50 -15.82 -10.64
N LEU A 764 -48.51 -14.93 -10.68
CA LEU A 764 -48.43 -13.88 -11.71
C LEU A 764 -48.16 -14.49 -13.08
N LYS A 765 -47.23 -15.46 -13.14
CA LYS A 765 -46.95 -16.20 -14.38
C LYS A 765 -48.18 -16.95 -14.87
N GLN A 766 -48.85 -17.71 -14.00
CA GLN A 766 -50.09 -18.42 -14.34
C GLN A 766 -51.21 -17.49 -14.79
N SER A 767 -51.35 -16.32 -14.18
CA SER A 767 -52.31 -15.30 -14.59
C SER A 767 -52.06 -14.84 -16.03
N CYS A 768 -50.80 -14.59 -16.38
CA CYS A 768 -50.43 -14.24 -17.75
C CYS A 768 -50.62 -15.39 -18.76
N ASP A 769 -50.30 -16.63 -18.38
CA ASP A 769 -50.46 -17.79 -19.26
C ASP A 769 -51.95 -18.08 -19.56
N LYS A 770 -52.87 -17.67 -18.66
CA LYS A 770 -54.32 -17.81 -18.82
C LYS A 770 -54.99 -16.67 -19.59
N GLN A 771 -54.30 -15.55 -19.84
CA GLN A 771 -54.86 -14.46 -20.63
C GLN A 771 -54.70 -14.80 -22.13
N PRO A 772 -55.80 -15.00 -22.89
CA PRO A 772 -55.69 -15.22 -24.33
C PRO A 772 -55.08 -13.99 -25.00
N GLY A 773 -54.17 -14.20 -25.94
CA GLY A 773 -53.52 -13.13 -26.71
C GLY A 773 -54.52 -12.13 -27.27
N GLN A 774 -54.19 -10.83 -27.27
CA GLN A 774 -55.06 -9.77 -27.79
C GLN A 774 -55.59 -10.07 -29.21
N TRP A 775 -54.84 -10.81 -30.03
CA TRP A 775 -55.32 -11.32 -31.33
C TRP A 775 -56.60 -12.17 -31.24
N LEU A 776 -56.74 -13.02 -30.23
CA LEU A 776 -57.96 -13.81 -29.99
C LEU A 776 -59.14 -12.92 -29.59
N LYS A 777 -58.93 -11.84 -28.84
CA LYS A 777 -60.01 -10.87 -28.53
C LYS A 777 -60.40 -10.03 -29.75
N ASN A 778 -59.44 -9.67 -30.59
CA ASN A 778 -59.68 -8.94 -31.84
C ASN A 778 -60.39 -9.79 -32.91
N LEU A 779 -60.33 -11.12 -32.80
CA LEU A 779 -61.07 -12.06 -33.67
C LEU A 779 -62.57 -12.11 -33.38
N PHE A 780 -63.01 -11.70 -32.18
CA PHE A 780 -64.41 -11.76 -31.73
C PHE A 780 -65.03 -10.37 -31.49
N GLN A 781 -64.34 -9.29 -31.86
CA GLN A 781 -64.92 -7.95 -31.98
C GLN A 781 -65.31 -7.73 -33.45
N TRP A 782 -66.50 -8.21 -33.84
CA TRP A 782 -67.18 -7.88 -35.09
C TRP A 782 -68.40 -7.02 -34.81
#